data_AF-A0A8B8B8Z5-F1
#
_entry.id   AF-A0A8B8B8Z5-F1
#
_cell.length_a   1.000
_cell.length_b   1.000
_cell.length_c   1.000
_cell.angle_alpha   90.00
_cell.angle_beta   90.00
_cell.angle_gamma   90.00
#
_symmetry.space_group_name_H-M   'P 1'
#
loop_
_entity.id
_entity.type
_entity.pdbx_description
1 polymer ?
#
loop_
_entity_poly.entity_id
_entity_poly.type
_entity_poly.pdbx_seq_one_letter_code
_entity_poly.pdbx_strand_id
1 'polypeptide(L)'
;METIYFVFFLVVLQTLGTFVKSAEYDFEVYPVDHCPMSKEEWDKRSNQLGCNSEHGYHCVPNKYLTSLVEFCYPKGSRIPFEAGVCLQLAGQGTLNQVPCKKTFSSGCPDMFFFSLDIYKYPKCLAINTDLRCFDADFECVYSRLLKNRTSKDYSTTETTGIENVGNQKENQSNDSTSAETIVLVIVIIILITTVILCIFFWRKWKIVDTRASGKQTDEEELFLDKAPKLMVYNDDSLLENLNVDQNADALNPDIRMLHDAIIKEREFEHLLSNSSIKTSMLKKLNHRGYNSLHLAARVGKLKIFLQILSKNVDIKSIANDGRNCLHIGAYNGSYQICKYILAKHKDMFLTKDRYSMNPAHWAALGGQESILSLMMEFECNVSEKTPKYEENLVLFACKSESLSVCKFVQSRKEIAYLLNAQNSEGWNSVQYAAKSGNIDVFRFLVENGVDIRNKSLKTGKNCLQIACEKGNKEVCEYILEKAPDLVKGTDKYGLHVGHFAAKSGDTEILRLLIEEIKKSNLDFPLEQGTIDNINILHIACRHARYNMCVEIADKYPNLINEITERGWNAALFITEKSGAEKDRVACLLHLQKRNLNVYHVTRSGKTILYNACVNRSTSMVKFLLKYYPDLLQIEKSMNPRKAARSKEIEEIFKHHIEDRLNKNESENL
;
A
#
# COMPACT_ATOMS: atom_id res chain seq x y z
N MET A 1 25.11 -42.27 -25.98
CA MET A 1 23.98 -41.39 -25.61
C MET A 1 23.04 -42.09 -24.65
N GLU A 2 22.34 -43.15 -25.06
CA GLU A 2 21.28 -43.79 -24.24
C GLU A 2 21.75 -44.30 -22.87
N THR A 3 22.96 -44.89 -22.78
CA THR A 3 23.57 -45.29 -21.50
C THR A 3 23.79 -44.13 -20.53
N ILE A 4 24.08 -42.92 -21.03
CA ILE A 4 24.26 -41.72 -20.18
C ILE A 4 22.91 -41.27 -19.64
N TYR A 5 21.85 -41.28 -20.46
CA TYR A 5 20.49 -40.98 -20.00
C TYR A 5 20.00 -41.99 -18.95
N PHE A 6 20.30 -43.28 -19.11
CA PHE A 6 19.90 -44.30 -18.14
C PHE A 6 20.58 -44.12 -16.77
N VAL A 7 21.89 -43.78 -16.76
CA VAL A 7 22.60 -43.44 -15.52
C VAL A 7 22.07 -42.14 -14.91
N PHE A 8 21.79 -41.11 -15.71
CA PHE A 8 21.21 -39.86 -15.20
C PHE A 8 19.82 -40.08 -14.58
N PHE A 9 18.98 -40.92 -15.19
CA PHE A 9 17.65 -41.25 -14.68
C PHE A 9 17.72 -42.04 -13.35
N LEU A 10 18.66 -42.98 -13.23
CA LEU A 10 18.91 -43.70 -11.99
C LEU A 10 19.47 -42.81 -10.87
N VAL A 11 20.38 -41.88 -11.19
CA VAL A 11 20.92 -40.91 -10.21
C VAL A 11 19.84 -39.91 -9.77
N VAL A 12 18.95 -39.48 -10.65
CA VAL A 12 17.77 -38.67 -10.28
C VAL A 12 16.81 -39.45 -9.38
N LEU A 13 16.57 -40.73 -9.66
CA LEU A 13 15.76 -41.60 -8.78
C LEU A 13 16.42 -41.86 -7.41
N GLN A 14 17.74 -42.00 -7.34
CA GLN A 14 18.46 -42.15 -6.07
C GLN A 14 18.53 -40.84 -5.27
N THR A 15 18.62 -39.68 -5.92
CA THR A 15 18.61 -38.37 -5.25
C THR A 15 17.21 -37.90 -4.83
N LEU A 16 16.16 -38.48 -5.41
CA LEU A 16 14.79 -38.46 -4.86
C LEU A 16 14.55 -39.55 -3.78
N GLY A 17 15.56 -40.36 -3.47
CA GLY A 17 15.46 -41.57 -2.66
C GLY A 17 15.70 -41.43 -1.16
N THR A 18 16.05 -40.24 -0.65
CA THR A 18 16.22 -39.98 0.80
C THR A 18 15.09 -39.14 1.36
N PHE A 19 13.92 -39.77 1.52
CA PHE A 19 12.97 -39.33 2.55
C PHE A 19 13.67 -39.39 3.92
N VAL A 20 14.18 -38.25 4.38
CA VAL A 20 14.19 -37.97 5.81
C VAL A 20 12.73 -38.08 6.24
N LYS A 21 12.37 -39.16 6.92
CA LYS A 21 11.07 -39.25 7.58
C LYS A 21 11.05 -38.15 8.64
N SER A 22 10.38 -37.04 8.33
CA SER A 22 9.85 -36.15 9.34
C SER A 22 8.99 -37.01 10.26
N ALA A 23 9.49 -37.24 11.47
CA ALA A 23 8.67 -37.81 12.52
C ALA A 23 7.65 -36.73 12.89
N GLU A 24 6.47 -36.81 12.28
CA GLU A 24 5.32 -36.00 12.63
C GLU A 24 4.82 -36.47 14.00
N TYR A 25 5.43 -35.90 15.05
CA TYR A 25 4.97 -36.10 16.43
C TYR A 25 3.67 -35.31 16.64
N ASP A 26 2.63 -35.93 17.19
CA ASP A 26 1.48 -35.15 17.62
C ASP A 26 1.77 -34.54 19.00
N PHE A 27 1.97 -33.22 19.05
CA PHE A 27 2.12 -32.46 20.30
C PHE A 27 1.45 -31.09 20.19
N GLU A 28 0.87 -30.65 21.30
CA GLU A 28 0.21 -29.35 21.42
C GLU A 28 1.21 -28.20 21.48
N VAL A 29 0.83 -27.05 20.91
CA VAL A 29 1.70 -25.87 20.79
C VAL A 29 0.96 -24.61 21.25
N TYR A 30 1.62 -23.82 22.09
CA TYR A 30 1.01 -22.72 22.84
C TYR A 30 1.72 -21.40 22.51
N PRO A 31 1.02 -20.35 22.02
CA PRO A 31 1.65 -19.09 21.65
C PRO A 31 2.09 -18.29 22.89
N VAL A 32 3.23 -17.61 22.79
CA VAL A 32 3.79 -16.74 23.84
C VAL A 32 4.37 -15.45 23.28
N ASP A 33 4.36 -14.39 24.10
CA ASP A 33 4.97 -13.10 23.78
C ASP A 33 6.52 -13.14 23.88
N HIS A 34 7.05 -13.92 24.84
CA HIS A 34 8.47 -14.22 25.00
C HIS A 34 8.66 -15.69 25.43
N CYS A 35 9.76 -16.33 25.01
CA CYS A 35 10.18 -17.61 25.59
C CYS A 35 10.96 -17.38 26.91
N PRO A 36 11.01 -18.37 27.82
CA PRO A 36 11.63 -18.20 29.13
C PRO A 36 13.13 -17.90 29.06
N MET A 37 13.58 -16.90 29.80
CA MET A 37 14.97 -16.43 29.74
C MET A 37 15.85 -16.98 30.88
N SER A 38 15.27 -17.34 32.03
CA SER A 38 16.00 -17.98 33.14
C SER A 38 15.70 -19.48 33.25
N LYS A 39 16.57 -20.23 33.94
CA LYS A 39 16.31 -21.66 34.19
C LYS A 39 15.07 -21.87 35.07
N GLU A 40 14.86 -21.03 36.09
CA GLU A 40 13.67 -21.12 36.95
C GLU A 40 12.39 -20.83 36.17
N GLU A 41 12.43 -19.90 35.21
CA GLU A 41 11.30 -19.62 34.30
C GLU A 41 11.06 -20.79 33.34
N TRP A 42 12.12 -21.37 32.78
CA TRP A 42 12.07 -22.54 31.89
C TRP A 42 11.50 -23.78 32.59
N ASP A 43 12.04 -24.12 33.78
CA ASP A 43 11.56 -25.22 34.63
C ASP A 43 10.10 -24.98 35.04
N LYS A 44 9.72 -23.74 35.39
CA LYS A 44 8.33 -23.38 35.74
C LYS A 44 7.38 -23.56 34.56
N ARG A 45 7.75 -23.17 33.33
CA ARG A 45 6.90 -23.32 32.13
C ARG A 45 6.81 -24.78 31.68
N SER A 46 7.92 -25.52 31.73
CA SER A 46 7.95 -26.97 31.54
C SER A 46 6.97 -27.69 32.48
N ASN A 47 6.94 -27.30 33.76
CA ASN A 47 5.99 -27.84 34.73
C ASN A 47 4.53 -27.37 34.50
N GLN A 48 4.31 -26.15 34.02
CA GLN A 48 2.97 -25.64 33.70
C GLN A 48 2.32 -26.34 32.49
N LEU A 49 3.10 -26.70 31.47
CA LEU A 49 2.63 -27.52 30.34
C LEU A 49 2.58 -29.03 30.66
N GLY A 50 2.95 -29.44 31.88
CA GLY A 50 2.98 -30.85 32.26
C GLY A 50 4.04 -31.69 31.53
N CYS A 51 5.11 -31.07 31.00
CA CYS A 51 6.20 -31.79 30.35
C CYS A 51 6.95 -32.66 31.39
N ASN A 52 6.50 -33.91 31.50
CA ASN A 52 6.93 -34.87 32.52
C ASN A 52 8.29 -35.52 32.18
N SER A 53 8.73 -36.50 32.96
CA SER A 53 10.10 -37.05 32.92
C SER A 53 10.54 -37.59 31.56
N GLU A 54 9.59 -38.00 30.71
CA GLU A 54 9.78 -38.57 29.37
C GLU A 54 9.68 -37.53 28.24
N HIS A 55 9.45 -36.25 28.59
CA HIS A 55 9.42 -35.13 27.65
C HIS A 55 10.56 -34.12 27.92
N GLY A 56 10.87 -33.33 26.90
CA GLY A 56 11.52 -32.04 27.00
C GLY A 56 10.52 -30.92 26.73
N TYR A 57 10.88 -29.70 27.13
CA TYR A 57 10.16 -28.47 26.81
C TYR A 57 11.01 -27.64 25.84
N HIS A 58 10.39 -27.01 24.85
CA HIS A 58 11.05 -26.03 23.98
C HIS A 58 10.12 -24.85 23.69
N CYS A 59 10.71 -23.74 23.23
CA CYS A 59 9.98 -22.60 22.70
C CYS A 59 10.76 -22.00 21.52
N VAL A 60 10.09 -21.78 20.38
CA VAL A 60 10.68 -21.44 19.07
C VAL A 60 9.74 -20.56 18.23
N PRO A 61 10.21 -19.94 17.13
CA PRO A 61 9.34 -19.28 16.15
C PRO A 61 8.50 -20.26 15.34
N ASN A 62 7.26 -19.85 15.00
CA ASN A 62 6.38 -20.62 14.13
C ASN A 62 6.83 -20.63 12.64
N LYS A 63 6.16 -21.44 11.81
CA LYS A 63 6.43 -21.66 10.36
C LYS A 63 6.54 -20.38 9.52
N TYR A 64 5.91 -19.31 9.98
CA TYR A 64 5.82 -18.04 9.27
C TYR A 64 6.66 -16.92 9.95
N LEU A 65 7.40 -17.26 11.00
CA LEU A 65 8.15 -16.32 11.85
C LEU A 65 7.26 -15.18 12.39
N THR A 66 5.98 -15.46 12.66
CA THR A 66 4.99 -14.43 13.10
C THR A 66 4.74 -14.40 14.60
N SER A 67 4.96 -15.50 15.31
CA SER A 67 4.89 -15.60 16.78
C SER A 67 5.90 -16.62 17.31
N LEU A 68 6.21 -16.50 18.60
CA LEU A 68 6.85 -17.57 19.37
C LEU A 68 5.77 -18.57 19.85
N VAL A 69 6.16 -19.83 19.99
CA VAL A 69 5.33 -20.92 20.51
C VAL A 69 6.16 -21.83 21.43
N GLU A 70 5.59 -22.23 22.56
CA GLU A 70 6.13 -23.23 23.49
C GLU A 70 5.38 -24.57 23.39
N PHE A 71 6.05 -25.68 23.70
CA PHE A 71 5.52 -27.05 23.59
C PHE A 71 6.34 -28.08 24.35
N CYS A 72 5.74 -29.22 24.66
CA CYS A 72 6.44 -30.44 25.10
C CYS A 72 6.78 -31.32 23.89
N TYR A 73 7.90 -32.05 23.93
CA TYR A 73 8.31 -33.00 22.88
C TYR A 73 8.98 -34.26 23.45
N PRO A 74 8.94 -35.42 22.79
CA PRO A 74 9.48 -36.67 23.35
C PRO A 74 11.00 -36.64 23.60
N LYS A 75 11.42 -37.12 24.76
CA LYS A 75 12.81 -37.04 25.25
C LYS A 75 13.62 -38.23 24.79
N GLY A 76 14.68 -37.96 24.03
CA GLY A 76 15.49 -38.97 23.34
C GLY A 76 15.69 -38.59 21.87
N SER A 77 14.71 -37.90 21.29
CA SER A 77 14.79 -37.21 19.99
C SER A 77 15.71 -35.98 20.10
N ARG A 78 17.02 -36.24 20.21
CA ARG A 78 18.06 -35.23 20.37
C ARG A 78 18.30 -34.54 19.03
N ILE A 79 17.55 -33.46 18.78
CA ILE A 79 17.71 -32.62 17.58
C ILE A 79 19.16 -32.11 17.54
N PRO A 80 19.97 -32.45 16.53
CA PRO A 80 21.35 -32.00 16.45
C PRO A 80 21.37 -30.52 16.06
N PHE A 81 22.04 -29.69 16.86
CA PHE A 81 22.26 -28.29 16.53
C PHE A 81 23.48 -28.19 15.60
N GLU A 82 23.28 -27.80 14.35
CA GLU A 82 24.37 -27.41 13.45
C GLU A 82 24.72 -25.92 13.64
N ALA A 83 25.98 -25.55 13.40
CA ALA A 83 26.44 -24.17 13.60
C ALA A 83 25.82 -23.22 12.55
N GLY A 84 25.33 -22.06 12.98
CA GLY A 84 24.64 -21.11 12.09
C GLY A 84 23.24 -21.54 11.64
N VAL A 85 22.54 -22.38 12.43
CA VAL A 85 21.20 -22.91 12.14
C VAL A 85 20.23 -22.63 13.29
N CYS A 86 19.02 -22.16 12.98
CA CYS A 86 17.93 -21.97 13.94
C CYS A 86 16.87 -23.06 13.82
N LEU A 87 16.10 -23.31 14.89
CA LEU A 87 14.93 -24.19 14.85
C LEU A 87 13.65 -23.39 14.57
N GLN A 88 12.78 -23.96 13.74
CA GLN A 88 11.47 -23.40 13.40
C GLN A 88 10.40 -24.50 13.41
N LEU A 89 9.25 -24.24 14.03
CA LEU A 89 8.13 -25.18 14.00
C LEU A 89 7.40 -25.10 12.64
N ALA A 90 7.59 -26.09 11.77
CA ALA A 90 7.10 -26.12 10.39
C ALA A 90 5.69 -26.71 10.22
N GLY A 91 5.02 -27.06 11.31
CA GLY A 91 3.69 -27.68 11.37
C GLY A 91 3.46 -28.25 12.77
N GLN A 92 2.44 -29.10 12.95
CA GLN A 92 2.35 -29.93 14.14
C GLN A 92 3.55 -30.91 14.14
N GLY A 93 4.21 -31.10 15.28
CA GLY A 93 5.34 -32.04 15.44
C GLY A 93 6.68 -31.67 14.83
N THR A 94 6.68 -31.03 13.66
CA THR A 94 7.84 -30.98 12.76
C THR A 94 8.69 -29.74 13.02
N LEU A 95 9.87 -29.95 13.61
CA LEU A 95 10.88 -28.91 13.83
C LEU A 95 11.91 -28.91 12.70
N ASN A 96 11.85 -27.89 11.85
CA ASN A 96 12.80 -27.68 10.76
C ASN A 96 14.06 -26.98 11.26
N GLN A 97 15.18 -27.34 10.64
CA GLN A 97 16.45 -26.64 10.74
C GLN A 97 16.57 -25.60 9.62
N VAL A 98 16.77 -24.34 10.00
CA VAL A 98 16.75 -23.18 9.09
C VAL A 98 18.15 -22.53 9.05
N PRO A 99 18.84 -22.53 7.89
CA PRO A 99 20.16 -21.89 7.74
C PRO A 99 20.08 -20.39 8.02
N CYS A 100 20.54 -19.99 9.20
CA CYS A 100 20.22 -18.71 9.79
C CYS A 100 20.90 -17.55 9.04
N LYS A 101 22.14 -17.73 8.56
CA LYS A 101 22.86 -16.75 7.70
C LYS A 101 22.23 -16.50 6.33
N LYS A 102 21.23 -17.29 5.90
CA LYS A 102 20.46 -17.05 4.67
C LYS A 102 19.07 -16.44 4.94
N THR A 103 18.62 -16.48 6.19
CA THR A 103 17.24 -16.12 6.59
C THR A 103 17.21 -14.83 7.41
N PHE A 104 18.27 -14.55 8.15
CA PHE A 104 18.42 -13.43 9.07
C PHE A 104 19.62 -12.57 8.68
N SER A 105 19.46 -11.24 8.69
CA SER A 105 20.48 -10.27 8.27
C SER A 105 21.53 -9.94 9.34
N SER A 106 21.34 -10.44 10.56
CA SER A 106 22.17 -10.23 11.75
C SER A 106 21.91 -11.36 12.76
N GLY A 107 22.50 -11.30 13.96
CA GLY A 107 22.14 -12.17 15.11
C GLY A 107 22.34 -13.67 14.93
N CYS A 108 23.25 -14.08 14.03
CA CYS A 108 23.47 -15.49 13.70
C CYS A 108 24.74 -16.05 14.36
N PRO A 109 24.65 -17.04 15.28
CA PRO A 109 25.81 -17.53 16.03
C PRO A 109 26.76 -18.36 15.17
N ASP A 110 28.05 -18.02 15.20
CA ASP A 110 29.14 -18.72 14.50
C ASP A 110 29.58 -20.04 15.15
N MET A 111 29.05 -20.37 16.33
CA MET A 111 29.48 -21.50 17.16
C MET A 111 28.28 -22.30 17.67
N PHE A 112 28.50 -23.60 17.95
CA PHE A 112 27.49 -24.51 18.47
C PHE A 112 26.98 -24.09 19.86
N PHE A 113 25.65 -23.99 20.03
CA PHE A 113 25.00 -23.93 21.33
C PHE A 113 24.42 -25.30 21.68
N PHE A 114 24.91 -25.91 22.77
CA PHE A 114 24.28 -27.11 23.32
C PHE A 114 23.07 -26.74 24.19
N SER A 115 21.93 -27.38 23.94
CA SER A 115 20.73 -27.27 24.76
C SER A 115 21.04 -27.49 26.25
N LEU A 116 20.50 -26.62 27.11
CA LEU A 116 20.74 -26.45 28.56
C LEU A 116 21.89 -25.51 28.96
N ASP A 117 22.98 -25.40 28.21
CA ASP A 117 24.09 -24.52 28.62
C ASP A 117 23.78 -23.02 28.47
N ILE A 118 22.90 -22.67 27.52
CA ILE A 118 22.51 -21.28 27.24
C ILE A 118 21.86 -20.58 28.45
N TYR A 119 21.17 -21.33 29.32
CA TYR A 119 20.51 -20.82 30.53
C TYR A 119 21.46 -20.56 31.71
N LYS A 120 22.77 -20.87 31.58
CA LYS A 120 23.76 -20.54 32.63
C LYS A 120 24.06 -19.05 32.71
N TYR A 121 23.84 -18.29 31.63
CA TYR A 121 24.13 -16.86 31.56
C TYR A 121 22.94 -16.05 31.00
N PRO A 122 21.78 -16.05 31.67
CA PRO A 122 20.54 -15.46 31.16
C PRO A 122 20.63 -13.94 30.92
N LYS A 123 21.60 -13.25 31.55
CA LYS A 123 21.91 -11.84 31.33
C LYS A 123 22.73 -11.55 30.06
N CYS A 124 23.08 -12.58 29.28
CA CYS A 124 23.75 -12.48 27.98
C CYS A 124 22.84 -12.90 26.81
N LEU A 125 21.56 -13.18 27.09
CA LEU A 125 20.53 -13.41 26.09
C LEU A 125 19.74 -12.11 25.86
N ALA A 126 19.51 -11.77 24.61
CA ALA A 126 18.63 -10.69 24.19
C ALA A 126 17.51 -11.25 23.31
N ILE A 127 16.29 -10.73 23.48
CA ILE A 127 15.21 -10.97 22.54
C ILE A 127 15.42 -10.00 21.38
N ASN A 128 15.75 -10.52 20.20
CA ASN A 128 15.89 -9.71 19.00
C ASN A 128 14.52 -9.60 18.33
N THR A 129 13.86 -8.45 18.47
CA THR A 129 12.49 -8.21 18.00
C THR A 129 12.34 -8.25 16.49
N ASP A 130 13.42 -7.93 15.77
CA ASP A 130 13.41 -7.78 14.31
C ASP A 130 13.66 -9.14 13.63
N LEU A 131 14.55 -9.95 14.23
CA LEU A 131 14.81 -11.33 13.80
C LEU A 131 13.81 -12.34 14.39
N ARG A 132 13.10 -11.96 15.46
CA ARG A 132 12.13 -12.77 16.21
C ARG A 132 12.72 -14.07 16.77
N CYS A 133 13.95 -13.99 17.23
CA CYS A 133 14.70 -15.09 17.83
C CYS A 133 15.44 -14.63 19.10
N PHE A 134 16.06 -15.58 19.79
CA PHE A 134 17.04 -15.28 20.83
C PHE A 134 18.39 -15.02 20.19
N ASP A 135 18.97 -13.88 20.53
CA ASP A 135 20.31 -13.48 20.15
C ASP A 135 21.20 -13.58 21.40
N ALA A 136 22.44 -14.01 21.24
CA ALA A 136 23.34 -14.29 22.35
C ALA A 136 24.57 -13.38 22.25
N ASP A 137 24.71 -12.46 23.20
CA ASP A 137 25.85 -11.55 23.28
C ASP A 137 27.14 -12.37 23.51
N PHE A 138 27.88 -12.55 22.42
CA PHE A 138 29.10 -13.33 22.35
C PHE A 138 30.17 -12.81 23.32
N GLU A 139 30.32 -11.49 23.46
CA GLU A 139 31.24 -10.86 24.41
C GLU A 139 30.80 -11.10 25.86
N CYS A 140 29.51 -10.98 26.16
CA CYS A 140 28.97 -11.27 27.50
C CYS A 140 29.14 -12.75 27.91
N VAL A 141 28.92 -13.69 26.98
CA VAL A 141 29.13 -15.12 27.23
C VAL A 141 30.63 -15.43 27.38
N TYR A 142 31.46 -14.96 26.46
CA TYR A 142 32.90 -15.25 26.43
C TYR A 142 33.64 -14.66 27.65
N SER A 143 33.35 -13.40 28.01
CA SER A 143 33.95 -12.74 29.18
C SER A 143 33.58 -13.41 30.52
N ARG A 144 32.41 -14.07 30.61
CA ARG A 144 32.02 -14.86 31.80
C ARG A 144 32.68 -16.24 31.82
N LEU A 145 32.82 -16.89 30.68
CA LEU A 145 33.58 -18.15 30.56
C LEU A 145 35.05 -17.95 30.93
N LEU A 146 35.65 -16.81 30.57
CA LEU A 146 37.00 -16.44 31.02
C LEU A 146 37.07 -16.16 32.53
N LYS A 147 36.11 -15.44 33.11
CA LYS A 147 36.06 -15.21 34.58
C LYS A 147 35.94 -16.51 35.39
N ASN A 148 35.16 -17.48 34.91
CA ASN A 148 35.07 -18.80 35.55
C ASN A 148 36.32 -19.69 35.32
N ARG A 149 37.22 -19.32 34.41
CA ARG A 149 38.56 -19.92 34.28
C ARG A 149 39.63 -19.23 35.12
N THR A 150 39.44 -17.97 35.53
CA THR A 150 40.36 -17.25 36.43
C THR A 150 39.91 -17.27 37.90
N SER A 151 38.75 -17.83 38.21
CA SER A 151 38.27 -18.10 39.57
C SER A 151 38.56 -19.53 40.06
N LYS A 152 39.43 -20.26 39.37
CA LYS A 152 40.09 -21.47 39.87
C LYS A 152 41.59 -21.32 39.67
N ASP A 153 42.34 -21.98 40.55
CA ASP A 153 43.78 -22.24 40.44
C ASP A 153 44.67 -20.99 40.39
N TYR A 154 44.46 -20.08 41.35
CA TYR A 154 45.56 -19.24 41.88
C TYR A 154 46.18 -19.91 43.12
N SER A 155 46.69 -21.13 42.93
CA SER A 155 47.52 -21.84 43.91
C SER A 155 48.68 -22.52 43.19
N THR A 156 49.89 -22.09 43.54
CA THR A 156 51.20 -22.48 43.02
C THR A 156 51.56 -23.96 43.23
N THR A 157 52.69 -24.37 42.62
CA THR A 157 53.47 -25.62 42.85
C THR A 157 52.92 -26.91 42.20
N GLU A 158 53.73 -27.81 41.63
CA GLU A 158 55.18 -27.75 41.28
C GLU A 158 55.55 -28.74 40.15
N THR A 159 56.86 -28.83 39.86
CA THR A 159 57.57 -29.77 38.95
C THR A 159 57.04 -31.22 38.98
N THR A 160 57.08 -32.05 37.92
CA THR A 160 58.10 -32.36 36.89
C THR A 160 57.41 -32.91 35.60
N GLY A 161 58.03 -33.15 34.44
CA GLY A 161 59.38 -32.92 33.90
C GLY A 161 59.69 -33.85 32.71
N ILE A 162 60.49 -33.39 31.73
CA ILE A 162 61.57 -34.12 30.98
C ILE A 162 61.18 -35.50 30.34
N GLU A 163 61.33 -35.78 29.03
CA GLU A 163 62.04 -35.13 27.92
C GLU A 163 61.57 -35.70 26.57
N ASN A 164 61.73 -34.96 25.45
CA ASN A 164 62.56 -35.43 24.32
C ASN A 164 62.79 -34.35 23.22
N VAL A 165 63.80 -34.59 22.39
CA VAL A 165 64.38 -33.65 21.41
C VAL A 165 64.31 -34.26 20.00
N GLY A 166 64.21 -33.45 18.93
CA GLY A 166 64.47 -33.95 17.57
C GLY A 166 63.85 -33.13 16.44
N ASN A 167 64.65 -32.23 15.87
CA ASN A 167 64.25 -31.37 14.76
C ASN A 167 64.36 -32.09 13.38
N GLN A 168 63.72 -31.52 12.36
CA GLN A 168 64.02 -31.65 10.91
C GLN A 168 63.90 -33.00 10.18
N LYS A 169 63.38 -32.92 8.94
CA LYS A 169 63.88 -33.65 7.76
C LYS A 169 63.46 -32.92 6.47
N GLU A 170 64.30 -33.00 5.44
CA GLU A 170 64.08 -32.38 4.13
C GLU A 170 63.58 -33.40 3.08
N ASN A 171 63.12 -32.85 1.94
CA ASN A 171 63.13 -33.33 0.55
C ASN A 171 63.92 -34.64 0.25
N GLN A 172 63.54 -35.51 -0.69
CA GLN A 172 62.61 -35.47 -1.84
C GLN A 172 62.19 -36.93 -2.19
N SER A 173 61.36 -37.33 -3.17
CA SER A 173 60.58 -36.73 -4.27
C SER A 173 59.27 -37.57 -4.46
N ASN A 174 58.48 -37.64 -5.55
CA ASN A 174 58.57 -37.21 -6.96
C ASN A 174 57.15 -37.08 -7.60
N ASP A 175 57.06 -36.62 -8.86
CA ASP A 175 55.80 -36.32 -9.55
C ASP A 175 55.07 -37.48 -10.26
N SER A 176 53.73 -37.47 -10.23
CA SER A 176 52.82 -37.46 -11.40
C SER A 176 51.34 -37.44 -10.95
N THR A 177 50.62 -36.32 -10.92
CA THR A 177 50.06 -35.46 -12.00
C THR A 177 48.82 -36.00 -12.74
N SER A 178 47.74 -35.19 -12.77
CA SER A 178 47.24 -34.55 -14.02
C SER A 178 45.80 -33.99 -13.94
N ALA A 179 44.89 -34.60 -13.16
CA ALA A 179 43.45 -34.28 -13.24
C ALA A 179 43.02 -33.02 -12.45
N GLU A 180 43.37 -32.93 -11.16
CA GLU A 180 42.76 -31.97 -10.23
C GLU A 180 43.17 -30.51 -10.49
N THR A 181 44.42 -30.30 -10.91
CA THR A 181 44.99 -28.96 -11.17
C THR A 181 44.24 -28.24 -12.30
N ILE A 182 43.75 -28.97 -13.31
CA ILE A 182 43.01 -28.40 -14.44
C ILE A 182 41.63 -27.90 -13.98
N VAL A 183 40.95 -28.67 -13.12
CA VAL A 183 39.64 -28.29 -12.56
C VAL A 183 39.77 -27.03 -11.70
N LEU A 184 40.80 -26.95 -10.85
CA LEU A 184 41.08 -25.76 -10.03
C LEU A 184 41.31 -24.51 -10.87
N VAL A 185 42.10 -24.58 -11.95
CA VAL A 185 42.34 -23.44 -12.85
C VAL A 185 41.06 -22.98 -13.55
N ILE A 186 40.21 -23.89 -14.01
CA ILE A 186 38.93 -23.55 -14.65
C ILE A 186 37.99 -22.85 -13.65
N VAL A 187 37.88 -23.36 -12.42
CA VAL A 187 37.05 -22.75 -11.36
C VAL A 187 37.55 -21.34 -11.01
N ILE A 188 38.87 -21.15 -10.91
CA ILE A 188 39.48 -19.83 -10.65
C ILE A 188 39.19 -18.84 -11.80
N ILE A 189 39.26 -19.26 -13.06
CA ILE A 189 38.92 -18.41 -14.22
C ILE A 189 37.43 -18.02 -14.22
N ILE A 190 36.53 -18.93 -13.86
CA ILE A 190 35.09 -18.64 -13.73
C ILE A 190 34.82 -17.65 -12.58
N LEU A 191 35.50 -17.80 -11.43
CA LEU A 191 35.41 -16.86 -10.31
C LEU A 191 35.94 -15.47 -10.67
N ILE A 192 37.09 -15.38 -11.35
CA ILE A 192 37.68 -14.09 -11.77
C ILE A 192 36.77 -13.40 -12.80
N THR A 193 36.26 -14.12 -13.80
CA THR A 193 35.38 -13.52 -14.83
C THR A 193 34.04 -13.08 -14.27
N THR A 194 33.42 -13.84 -13.36
CA THR A 194 32.19 -13.41 -12.67
C THR A 194 32.42 -12.22 -11.75
N VAL A 195 33.54 -12.16 -11.00
CA VAL A 195 33.90 -10.97 -10.20
C VAL A 195 34.12 -9.73 -11.08
N ILE A 196 34.80 -9.86 -12.22
CA ILE A 196 35.00 -8.74 -13.17
C ILE A 196 33.66 -8.24 -13.72
N LEU A 197 32.74 -9.14 -14.11
CA LEU A 197 31.39 -8.78 -14.56
C LEU A 197 30.60 -8.06 -13.45
N CYS A 198 30.62 -8.58 -12.21
CA CYS A 198 29.99 -7.94 -11.06
C CYS A 198 30.55 -6.52 -10.81
N ILE A 199 31.87 -6.32 -10.89
CA ILE A 199 32.50 -4.99 -10.78
C ILE A 199 32.06 -4.06 -11.92
N PHE A 200 31.91 -4.59 -13.15
CA PHE A 200 31.47 -3.82 -14.31
C PHE A 200 30.01 -3.36 -14.17
N PHE A 201 29.11 -4.25 -13.74
CA PHE A 201 27.72 -3.90 -13.42
C PHE A 201 27.62 -2.94 -12.23
N TRP A 202 28.38 -3.15 -11.15
CA TRP A 202 28.36 -2.29 -9.96
C TRP A 202 28.86 -0.87 -10.27
N ARG A 203 29.89 -0.72 -11.11
CA ARG A 203 30.32 0.59 -11.65
C ARG A 203 29.24 1.24 -12.51
N LYS A 204 28.53 0.47 -13.34
CA LYS A 204 27.44 1.00 -14.18
C LYS A 204 26.23 1.46 -13.35
N TRP A 205 25.97 0.79 -12.22
CA TRP A 205 24.90 1.13 -11.27
C TRP A 205 25.23 2.39 -10.45
N LYS A 206 26.45 2.49 -9.91
CA LYS A 206 26.88 3.60 -9.02
C LYS A 206 26.94 4.98 -9.69
N ILE A 207 26.97 5.03 -11.04
CA ILE A 207 26.91 6.28 -11.83
C ILE A 207 25.48 6.84 -11.91
N VAL A 208 24.44 6.03 -11.68
CA VAL A 208 23.03 6.47 -11.78
C VAL A 208 22.54 7.14 -10.48
N ASP A 209 22.99 6.67 -9.32
CA ASP A 209 22.37 6.98 -8.02
C ASP A 209 22.86 8.27 -7.33
N THR A 210 23.96 8.86 -7.79
CA THR A 210 24.67 9.94 -7.06
C THR A 210 24.10 11.36 -7.27
N ARG A 211 22.79 11.47 -7.50
CA ARG A 211 22.08 12.77 -7.67
C ARG A 211 20.79 12.96 -6.86
N ALA A 212 20.42 12.01 -5.98
CA ALA A 212 19.10 12.04 -5.32
C ALA A 212 19.09 11.61 -3.82
N SER A 213 19.96 12.19 -2.98
CA SER A 213 19.84 12.06 -1.52
C SER A 213 20.18 13.39 -0.81
N GLY A 214 19.28 13.88 0.06
CA GLY A 214 19.39 15.26 0.52
C GLY A 214 18.41 15.83 1.55
N LYS A 215 17.76 15.02 2.41
CA LYS A 215 17.38 15.37 3.81
C LYS A 215 16.59 14.24 4.50
N GLN A 216 16.72 14.19 5.84
CA GLN A 216 15.97 13.31 6.76
C GLN A 216 14.66 13.98 7.21
N THR A 217 13.67 13.19 7.62
CA THR A 217 13.11 13.20 9.01
C THR A 217 12.10 12.06 9.22
N ASP A 218 12.19 11.47 10.42
CA ASP A 218 11.14 10.82 11.24
C ASP A 218 10.26 9.70 10.64
N GLU A 219 10.47 8.46 11.13
CA GLU A 219 9.65 7.28 10.85
C GLU A 219 8.92 6.79 12.12
N GLU A 220 7.59 6.94 12.22
CA GLU A 220 6.80 6.21 13.23
C GLU A 220 5.30 6.04 12.84
N GLU A 221 5.02 5.56 11.62
CA GLU A 221 3.63 5.25 11.21
C GLU A 221 3.55 4.01 10.28
N LEU A 222 3.14 2.87 10.84
CA LEU A 222 3.03 1.61 10.11
C LEU A 222 1.93 0.68 10.68
N PHE A 223 0.76 0.67 10.05
CA PHE A 223 0.08 -0.55 9.56
C PHE A 223 -1.19 -0.15 8.78
N LEU A 224 -1.43 -0.82 7.65
CA LEU A 224 -2.62 -0.70 6.76
C LEU A 224 -2.88 0.64 6.03
N ASP A 225 -2.36 1.80 6.43
CA ASP A 225 -2.42 3.03 5.59
C ASP A 225 -1.28 3.12 4.54
N LYS A 226 -0.58 2.01 4.30
CA LYS A 226 0.32 1.80 3.14
C LYS A 226 -0.30 0.91 2.06
N ALA A 227 -1.62 1.01 1.87
CA ALA A 227 -2.10 1.05 0.49
C ALA A 227 -1.40 2.24 -0.19
N PRO A 228 -0.74 2.08 -1.35
CA PRO A 228 0.04 3.18 -1.91
C PRO A 228 -0.87 4.36 -2.21
N LYS A 229 -0.37 5.58 -1.97
CA LYS A 229 -0.91 6.80 -2.56
C LYS A 229 -0.70 6.75 -4.08
N LEU A 230 -1.51 5.93 -4.75
CA LEU A 230 -2.27 6.38 -5.91
C LEU A 230 -2.70 7.82 -5.61
N MET A 231 -2.38 8.74 -6.50
CA MET A 231 -3.13 9.99 -6.52
C MET A 231 -4.54 9.62 -6.98
N VAL A 232 -5.35 9.26 -5.99
CA VAL A 232 -6.66 9.88 -5.85
C VAL A 232 -6.38 11.39 -5.88
N TYR A 233 -6.31 11.92 -7.11
CA TYR A 233 -7.13 13.07 -7.41
C TYR A 233 -8.50 12.71 -6.84
N ASN A 234 -8.84 13.32 -5.70
CA ASN A 234 -10.24 13.51 -5.35
C ASN A 234 -10.85 14.05 -6.65
N ASP A 235 -11.97 13.49 -7.11
CA ASP A 235 -12.51 13.90 -8.41
C ASP A 235 -12.87 15.40 -8.41
N ASP A 236 -13.09 15.91 -7.20
CA ASP A 236 -12.97 17.30 -6.77
C ASP A 236 -11.71 18.05 -7.23
N SER A 237 -10.46 17.64 -6.93
CA SER A 237 -9.28 18.55 -6.96
C SER A 237 -8.80 19.04 -8.34
N LEU A 238 -9.40 18.55 -9.44
CA LEU A 238 -9.24 19.12 -10.79
C LEU A 238 -10.40 20.06 -11.20
N LEU A 239 -11.53 20.01 -10.49
CA LEU A 239 -12.75 20.79 -10.71
C LEU A 239 -13.00 21.84 -9.59
N GLU A 240 -12.50 21.61 -8.37
CA GLU A 240 -12.63 22.46 -7.16
C GLU A 240 -12.00 23.85 -7.31
N ASN A 241 -11.15 24.08 -8.31
CA ASN A 241 -10.72 25.43 -8.67
C ASN A 241 -11.88 26.31 -9.22
N LEU A 242 -13.10 25.78 -9.28
CA LEU A 242 -14.35 26.52 -9.44
C LEU A 242 -14.91 27.08 -8.13
N ASN A 243 -14.57 26.51 -6.97
CA ASN A 243 -15.22 26.75 -5.66
C ASN A 243 -14.25 27.19 -4.54
N VAL A 244 -13.20 27.94 -4.89
CA VAL A 244 -12.29 28.58 -3.92
C VAL A 244 -12.89 29.91 -3.41
N ASP A 245 -12.78 30.14 -2.10
CA ASP A 245 -13.31 31.22 -1.26
C ASP A 245 -13.73 32.55 -1.93
N GLN A 246 -14.88 33.07 -1.49
CA GLN A 246 -15.37 34.41 -1.84
C GLN A 246 -14.59 35.56 -1.15
N ASN A 247 -13.63 35.26 -0.26
CA ASN A 247 -12.95 36.23 0.60
C ASN A 247 -11.42 36.27 0.38
N ALA A 248 -10.97 36.83 -0.75
CA ALA A 248 -9.54 37.09 -1.01
C ALA A 248 -9.30 38.25 -2.00
N ASP A 249 -9.87 39.44 -1.74
CA ASP A 249 -9.71 40.64 -2.56
C ASP A 249 -8.31 41.29 -2.43
N ALA A 250 -7.29 40.59 -2.94
CA ALA A 250 -5.90 41.05 -3.05
C ALA A 250 -5.56 41.63 -4.44
N LEU A 251 -6.57 41.91 -5.28
CA LEU A 251 -6.42 42.46 -6.62
C LEU A 251 -6.97 43.90 -6.65
N ASN A 252 -6.29 44.82 -7.35
CA ASN A 252 -6.82 46.16 -7.57
C ASN A 252 -8.23 46.06 -8.22
N PRO A 253 -9.26 46.73 -7.67
CA PRO A 253 -10.60 46.81 -8.26
C PRO A 253 -10.61 47.10 -9.77
N ASP A 254 -9.70 47.93 -10.29
CA ASP A 254 -9.58 48.20 -11.74
C ASP A 254 -9.33 46.92 -12.54
N ILE A 255 -8.47 46.03 -12.03
CA ILE A 255 -8.09 44.77 -12.68
C ILE A 255 -9.23 43.76 -12.56
N ARG A 256 -9.94 43.75 -11.41
CA ARG A 256 -11.15 42.93 -11.23
C ARG A 256 -12.25 43.36 -12.22
N MET A 257 -12.53 44.65 -12.33
CA MET A 257 -13.50 45.21 -13.29
C MET A 257 -13.10 44.90 -14.75
N LEU A 258 -11.83 45.10 -15.11
CA LEU A 258 -11.28 44.77 -16.42
C LEU A 258 -11.46 43.29 -16.80
N HIS A 259 -11.16 42.39 -15.85
CA HIS A 259 -11.30 40.96 -16.05
C HIS A 259 -12.77 40.52 -16.10
N ASP A 260 -13.62 41.09 -15.25
CA ASP A 260 -15.07 40.88 -15.29
C ASP A 260 -15.69 41.34 -16.62
N ALA A 261 -15.24 42.46 -17.20
CA ALA A 261 -15.72 42.94 -18.50
C ALA A 261 -15.37 41.98 -19.65
N ILE A 262 -14.15 41.41 -19.64
CA ILE A 262 -13.74 40.36 -20.60
C ILE A 262 -14.62 39.11 -20.43
N ILE A 263 -14.96 38.73 -19.19
CA ILE A 263 -15.74 37.53 -18.88
C ILE A 263 -17.23 37.71 -19.21
N LYS A 264 -17.79 38.90 -18.96
CA LYS A 264 -19.21 39.24 -19.16
C LYS A 264 -19.54 39.71 -20.59
N GLU A 265 -18.53 39.82 -21.44
CA GLU A 265 -18.64 40.26 -22.85
C GLU A 265 -19.19 41.68 -23.05
N ARG A 266 -19.26 42.49 -21.99
CA ARG A 266 -19.86 43.83 -21.98
C ARG A 266 -18.80 44.89 -21.73
N GLU A 267 -19.03 46.07 -22.28
CA GLU A 267 -18.28 47.31 -22.03
C GLU A 267 -16.77 47.30 -22.33
N PHE A 268 -16.15 46.16 -22.64
CA PHE A 268 -14.71 46.05 -22.89
C PHE A 268 -14.20 46.99 -23.99
N GLU A 269 -14.99 47.23 -25.05
CA GLU A 269 -14.62 48.20 -26.10
C GLU A 269 -14.69 49.65 -25.60
N HIS A 270 -15.67 50.00 -24.75
CA HIS A 270 -15.72 51.32 -24.10
C HIS A 270 -14.55 51.49 -23.12
N LEU A 271 -14.26 50.48 -22.30
CA LEU A 271 -13.14 50.46 -21.36
C LEU A 271 -11.78 50.57 -22.08
N LEU A 272 -11.61 49.96 -23.26
CA LEU A 272 -10.41 50.11 -24.10
C LEU A 272 -10.32 51.45 -24.83
N SER A 273 -11.45 52.10 -25.10
CA SER A 273 -11.51 53.43 -25.74
C SER A 273 -11.17 54.55 -24.75
N ASN A 274 -11.53 54.39 -23.48
CA ASN A 274 -11.05 55.25 -22.40
C ASN A 274 -9.55 55.05 -22.17
N SER A 275 -8.83 56.16 -21.98
CA SER A 275 -7.37 56.19 -21.78
C SER A 275 -6.90 55.64 -20.42
N SER A 276 -7.81 55.04 -19.62
CA SER A 276 -7.54 54.47 -18.30
C SER A 276 -6.85 53.11 -18.33
N ILE A 277 -7.10 52.26 -19.35
CA ILE A 277 -6.43 50.93 -19.44
C ILE A 277 -4.96 51.09 -19.85
N LYS A 278 -4.09 51.14 -18.84
CA LYS A 278 -2.65 50.96 -18.99
C LYS A 278 -2.33 49.50 -19.35
N THR A 279 -1.44 49.27 -20.32
CA THR A 279 -0.92 47.93 -20.70
C THR A 279 -0.42 47.11 -19.51
N SER A 280 0.06 47.76 -18.44
CA SER A 280 0.46 47.11 -17.19
C SER A 280 -0.66 46.33 -16.51
N MET A 281 -1.93 46.78 -16.62
CA MET A 281 -3.08 46.09 -16.04
C MET A 281 -3.47 44.86 -16.87
N LEU A 282 -3.45 44.96 -18.20
CA LEU A 282 -3.74 43.83 -19.10
C LEU A 282 -2.83 42.61 -18.85
N LYS A 283 -1.59 42.87 -18.38
CA LYS A 283 -0.55 41.88 -18.04
C LYS A 283 -0.68 41.25 -16.65
N LYS A 284 -1.46 41.83 -15.72
CA LYS A 284 -1.57 41.30 -14.35
C LYS A 284 -2.41 40.02 -14.31
N LEU A 285 -1.96 39.06 -13.49
CA LEU A 285 -2.68 37.82 -13.21
C LEU A 285 -3.70 38.08 -12.08
N ASN A 286 -4.91 37.51 -12.18
CA ASN A 286 -5.89 37.49 -11.10
C ASN A 286 -5.63 36.35 -10.09
N HIS A 287 -6.52 36.20 -9.11
CA HIS A 287 -6.45 35.13 -8.08
C HIS A 287 -6.43 33.72 -8.68
N ARG A 288 -7.01 33.49 -9.86
CA ARG A 288 -6.95 32.21 -10.61
C ARG A 288 -5.72 32.08 -11.51
N GLY A 289 -4.78 33.02 -11.43
CA GLY A 289 -3.54 33.03 -12.21
C GLY A 289 -3.69 33.49 -13.66
N TYR A 290 -4.80 34.12 -14.06
CA TYR A 290 -5.04 34.52 -15.46
C TYR A 290 -4.88 36.02 -15.69
N ASN A 291 -4.22 36.39 -16.80
CA ASN A 291 -4.23 37.75 -17.33
C ASN A 291 -5.35 37.91 -18.39
N SER A 292 -5.41 39.10 -19.00
CA SER A 292 -6.49 39.45 -19.94
C SER A 292 -6.50 38.58 -21.21
N LEU A 293 -5.34 38.16 -21.72
CA LEU A 293 -5.27 37.24 -22.87
C LEU A 293 -5.77 35.83 -22.49
N HIS A 294 -5.36 35.33 -21.33
CA HIS A 294 -5.82 34.03 -20.81
C HIS A 294 -7.34 34.01 -20.62
N LEU A 295 -7.94 35.11 -20.14
CA LEU A 295 -9.39 35.25 -20.04
C LEU A 295 -10.07 35.35 -21.42
N ALA A 296 -9.54 36.15 -22.35
CA ALA A 296 -10.09 36.22 -23.70
C ALA A 296 -10.01 34.87 -24.45
N ALA A 297 -8.93 34.10 -24.23
CA ALA A 297 -8.79 32.73 -24.71
C ALA A 297 -9.81 31.76 -24.07
N ARG A 298 -10.18 31.97 -22.80
CA ARG A 298 -11.21 31.18 -22.09
C ARG A 298 -12.62 31.44 -22.62
N VAL A 299 -12.94 32.68 -22.98
CA VAL A 299 -14.27 33.10 -23.48
C VAL A 299 -14.38 32.97 -25.02
N GLY A 300 -13.28 32.70 -25.72
CA GLY A 300 -13.25 32.43 -27.16
C GLY A 300 -13.39 33.65 -28.08
N LYS A 301 -13.44 34.87 -27.54
CA LYS A 301 -13.72 36.10 -28.31
C LYS A 301 -12.46 36.60 -29.03
N LEU A 302 -12.26 36.15 -30.27
CA LEU A 302 -11.11 36.54 -31.10
C LEU A 302 -10.94 38.07 -31.22
N LYS A 303 -12.03 38.86 -31.36
CA LYS A 303 -11.95 40.34 -31.43
C LYS A 303 -11.27 40.93 -30.19
N ILE A 304 -11.72 40.53 -29.00
CA ILE A 304 -11.15 40.93 -27.71
C ILE A 304 -9.69 40.47 -27.59
N PHE A 305 -9.40 39.21 -27.94
CA PHE A 305 -8.05 38.65 -27.90
C PHE A 305 -7.06 39.45 -28.77
N LEU A 306 -7.44 39.78 -30.02
CA LEU A 306 -6.62 40.59 -30.93
C LEU A 306 -6.46 42.04 -30.44
N GLN A 307 -7.52 42.66 -29.89
CA GLN A 307 -7.45 44.00 -29.29
C GLN A 307 -6.50 44.07 -28.08
N ILE A 308 -6.37 42.99 -27.30
CA ILE A 308 -5.42 42.91 -26.18
C ILE A 308 -3.99 42.72 -26.71
N LEU A 309 -3.79 41.88 -27.74
CA LEU A 309 -2.49 41.71 -28.39
C LEU A 309 -1.97 43.04 -28.97
N SER A 310 -2.81 43.84 -29.61
CA SER A 310 -2.43 45.15 -30.16
C SER A 310 -2.09 46.22 -29.09
N LYS A 311 -2.11 45.88 -27.79
CA LYS A 311 -1.62 46.71 -26.68
C LYS A 311 -0.25 46.23 -26.14
N ASN A 312 0.49 45.42 -26.91
CA ASN A 312 1.80 44.85 -26.57
C ASN A 312 1.78 43.99 -25.29
N VAL A 313 0.77 43.13 -25.18
CA VAL A 313 0.68 42.04 -24.21
C VAL A 313 1.28 40.78 -24.83
N ASP A 314 2.17 40.10 -24.11
CA ASP A 314 2.87 38.92 -24.63
C ASP A 314 1.93 37.71 -24.72
N ILE A 315 1.77 37.16 -25.92
CA ILE A 315 0.98 35.97 -26.20
C ILE A 315 1.57 34.70 -25.58
N LYS A 316 2.90 34.66 -25.38
CA LYS A 316 3.63 33.55 -24.76
C LYS A 316 3.61 33.61 -23.24
N SER A 317 2.95 34.62 -22.65
CA SER A 317 2.72 34.66 -21.21
C SER A 317 1.97 33.40 -20.73
N ILE A 318 2.30 32.97 -19.52
CA ILE A 318 1.73 31.78 -18.86
C ILE A 318 0.94 32.18 -17.61
N ALA A 319 -0.02 31.34 -17.25
CA ALA A 319 -0.74 31.39 -15.98
C ALA A 319 0.10 30.82 -14.82
N ASN A 320 -0.37 30.99 -13.58
CA ASN A 320 0.29 30.48 -12.37
C ASN A 320 0.53 28.95 -12.37
N ASP A 321 -0.19 28.19 -13.20
CA ASP A 321 -0.04 26.73 -13.36
C ASP A 321 0.79 26.33 -14.59
N GLY A 322 1.41 27.28 -15.29
CA GLY A 322 2.23 27.06 -16.49
C GLY A 322 1.44 27.02 -17.81
N ARG A 323 0.11 27.03 -17.79
CA ARG A 323 -0.71 27.05 -19.02
C ARG A 323 -0.56 28.37 -19.75
N ASN A 324 -0.32 28.32 -21.06
CA ASN A 324 -0.41 29.47 -21.95
C ASN A 324 -1.83 29.61 -22.55
N CYS A 325 -2.05 30.64 -23.37
CA CYS A 325 -3.36 30.89 -24.01
C CYS A 325 -3.85 29.74 -24.91
N LEU A 326 -2.97 28.91 -25.47
CA LEU A 326 -3.37 27.76 -26.29
C LEU A 326 -3.95 26.63 -25.44
N HIS A 327 -3.40 26.36 -24.25
CA HIS A 327 -3.96 25.38 -23.30
C HIS A 327 -5.38 25.76 -22.88
N ILE A 328 -5.59 27.04 -22.55
CA ILE A 328 -6.90 27.53 -22.09
C ILE A 328 -7.89 27.55 -23.24
N GLY A 329 -7.52 28.08 -24.41
CA GLY A 329 -8.38 28.05 -25.59
C GLY A 329 -8.75 26.62 -25.99
N ALA A 330 -7.81 25.69 -25.87
CA ALA A 330 -8.02 24.29 -26.20
C ALA A 330 -9.04 23.60 -25.29
N TYR A 331 -9.00 23.84 -23.97
CA TYR A 331 -9.98 23.29 -23.02
C TYR A 331 -11.40 23.85 -23.24
N ASN A 332 -11.52 25.13 -23.61
CA ASN A 332 -12.82 25.82 -23.72
C ASN A 332 -13.41 25.80 -25.16
N GLY A 333 -12.80 25.07 -26.10
CA GLY A 333 -13.31 24.97 -27.48
C GLY A 333 -13.14 26.24 -28.32
N SER A 334 -12.20 27.12 -27.95
CA SER A 334 -12.01 28.46 -28.54
C SER A 334 -11.36 28.43 -29.93
N TYR A 335 -11.97 27.71 -30.87
CA TYR A 335 -11.42 27.34 -32.18
C TYR A 335 -10.75 28.48 -32.93
N GLN A 336 -11.37 29.66 -33.00
CA GLN A 336 -10.81 30.80 -33.75
C GLN A 336 -9.53 31.37 -33.09
N ILE A 337 -9.41 31.32 -31.76
CA ILE A 337 -8.20 31.73 -31.04
C ILE A 337 -7.13 30.64 -31.17
N CYS A 338 -7.50 29.37 -31.02
CA CYS A 338 -6.57 28.25 -31.26
C CYS A 338 -6.01 28.27 -32.69
N LYS A 339 -6.85 28.55 -33.70
CA LYS A 339 -6.46 28.64 -35.12
C LYS A 339 -5.53 29.82 -35.37
N TYR A 340 -5.80 30.98 -34.77
CA TYR A 340 -4.90 32.12 -34.81
C TYR A 340 -3.52 31.79 -34.19
N ILE A 341 -3.52 31.17 -33.00
CA ILE A 341 -2.28 30.81 -32.30
C ILE A 341 -1.48 29.78 -33.10
N LEU A 342 -2.10 28.69 -33.56
CA LEU A 342 -1.41 27.65 -34.34
C LEU A 342 -0.86 28.20 -35.67
N ALA A 343 -1.56 29.13 -36.33
CA ALA A 343 -1.12 29.74 -37.58
C ALA A 343 0.01 30.79 -37.46
N LYS A 344 0.33 31.28 -36.24
CA LYS A 344 1.33 32.36 -36.03
C LYS A 344 2.37 32.06 -34.95
N HIS A 345 2.07 31.14 -34.05
CA HIS A 345 2.82 30.83 -32.83
C HIS A 345 2.70 29.33 -32.48
N LYS A 346 2.84 28.43 -33.49
CA LYS A 346 2.78 26.96 -33.33
C LYS A 346 3.67 26.43 -32.20
N ASP A 347 4.78 27.11 -31.90
CA ASP A 347 5.69 26.77 -30.80
C ASP A 347 5.01 26.80 -29.41
N MET A 348 3.90 27.54 -29.24
CA MET A 348 3.07 27.49 -28.03
C MET A 348 2.42 26.12 -27.77
N PHE A 349 2.42 25.20 -28.75
CA PHE A 349 2.04 23.81 -28.53
C PHE A 349 3.08 23.02 -27.71
N LEU A 350 4.35 23.40 -27.81
CA LEU A 350 5.47 22.71 -27.13
C LEU A 350 5.63 23.13 -25.66
N THR A 351 4.97 24.22 -25.24
CA THR A 351 4.85 24.57 -23.83
C THR A 351 4.07 23.48 -23.09
N LYS A 352 4.51 23.14 -21.88
CA LYS A 352 3.79 22.23 -20.98
C LYS A 352 3.50 22.93 -19.66
N ASP A 353 2.38 22.58 -19.04
CA ASP A 353 1.98 23.10 -17.74
C ASP A 353 2.72 22.40 -16.56
N ARG A 354 2.35 22.75 -15.32
CA ARG A 354 2.92 22.16 -14.10
C ARG A 354 2.68 20.65 -13.94
N TYR A 355 1.75 20.07 -14.69
CA TYR A 355 1.49 18.63 -14.75
C TYR A 355 2.21 17.95 -15.92
N SER A 356 3.01 18.71 -16.67
CA SER A 356 3.65 18.31 -17.93
C SER A 356 2.64 17.95 -19.04
N MET A 357 1.42 18.49 -18.97
CA MET A 357 0.41 18.36 -20.02
C MET A 357 0.62 19.44 -21.09
N ASN A 358 0.49 19.08 -22.36
CA ASN A 358 0.48 20.00 -23.50
C ASN A 358 -0.98 20.41 -23.87
N PRO A 359 -1.22 21.33 -24.82
CA PRO A 359 -2.57 21.76 -25.19
C PRO A 359 -3.50 20.67 -25.74
N ALA A 360 -3.00 19.58 -26.35
CA ALA A 360 -3.86 18.49 -26.83
C ALA A 360 -4.46 17.68 -25.68
N HIS A 361 -3.72 17.49 -24.58
CA HIS A 361 -4.25 16.88 -23.35
C HIS A 361 -5.39 17.73 -22.77
N TRP A 362 -5.27 19.05 -22.83
CA TRP A 362 -6.31 19.99 -22.39
C TRP A 362 -7.51 20.05 -23.35
N ALA A 363 -7.31 19.92 -24.67
CA ALA A 363 -8.40 19.74 -25.63
C ALA A 363 -9.19 18.46 -25.36
N ALA A 364 -8.49 17.34 -25.11
CA ALA A 364 -9.11 16.06 -24.79
C ALA A 364 -9.90 16.11 -23.47
N LEU A 365 -9.31 16.68 -22.42
CA LEU A 365 -9.99 16.89 -21.13
C LEU A 365 -11.19 17.85 -21.25
N GLY A 366 -11.14 18.83 -22.16
CA GLY A 366 -12.27 19.72 -22.47
C GLY A 366 -13.32 19.14 -23.42
N GLY A 367 -13.11 17.93 -23.96
CA GLY A 367 -13.99 17.27 -24.92
C GLY A 367 -13.94 17.79 -26.37
N GLN A 368 -12.90 18.55 -26.71
CA GLN A 368 -12.85 19.41 -27.89
C GLN A 368 -12.22 18.72 -29.12
N GLU A 369 -12.94 17.77 -29.74
CA GLU A 369 -12.50 17.06 -30.95
C GLU A 369 -12.18 17.98 -32.14
N SER A 370 -12.86 19.14 -32.25
CA SER A 370 -12.62 20.15 -33.28
C SER A 370 -11.27 20.86 -33.11
N ILE A 371 -10.81 20.99 -31.85
CA ILE A 371 -9.49 21.53 -31.53
C ILE A 371 -8.40 20.48 -31.77
N LEU A 372 -8.66 19.21 -31.45
CA LEU A 372 -7.73 18.11 -31.77
C LEU A 372 -7.57 17.95 -33.29
N SER A 373 -8.66 18.04 -34.04
CA SER A 373 -8.65 18.08 -35.51
C SER A 373 -7.77 19.22 -36.03
N LEU A 374 -8.00 20.43 -35.52
CA LEU A 374 -7.22 21.62 -35.86
C LEU A 374 -5.73 21.50 -35.48
N MET A 375 -5.40 20.85 -34.36
CA MET A 375 -4.01 20.58 -33.98
C MET A 375 -3.34 19.61 -34.97
N MET A 376 -4.08 18.61 -35.47
CA MET A 376 -3.57 17.71 -36.52
C MET A 376 -3.46 18.40 -37.89
N GLU A 377 -4.41 19.29 -38.26
CA GLU A 377 -4.30 20.16 -39.46
C GLU A 377 -3.00 21.00 -39.45
N PHE A 378 -2.54 21.42 -38.27
CA PHE A 378 -1.31 22.18 -38.09
C PHE A 378 -0.08 21.30 -37.76
N GLU A 379 -0.14 19.98 -37.96
CA GLU A 379 0.94 19.02 -37.69
C GLU A 379 1.50 19.13 -36.24
N CYS A 380 0.62 19.21 -35.24
CA CYS A 380 0.99 19.09 -33.83
C CYS A 380 0.83 17.64 -33.36
N ASN A 381 1.79 17.12 -32.58
CA ASN A 381 1.71 15.76 -32.05
C ASN A 381 0.70 15.65 -30.90
N VAL A 382 -0.56 15.35 -31.24
CA VAL A 382 -1.64 15.11 -30.27
C VAL A 382 -1.48 13.79 -29.50
N SER A 383 -0.62 12.87 -29.95
CA SER A 383 -0.42 11.53 -29.37
C SER A 383 0.67 11.45 -28.29
N GLU A 384 1.29 12.58 -27.93
CA GLU A 384 2.22 12.65 -26.80
C GLU A 384 1.54 12.21 -25.49
N LYS A 385 2.27 11.50 -24.63
CA LYS A 385 1.86 11.06 -23.29
C LYS A 385 2.37 11.98 -22.18
N THR A 386 1.72 12.01 -21.02
CA THR A 386 2.27 12.66 -19.82
C THR A 386 3.50 11.91 -19.27
N PRO A 387 4.61 12.59 -18.91
CA PRO A 387 5.83 11.92 -18.45
C PRO A 387 5.71 11.14 -17.14
N LYS A 388 4.76 11.49 -16.26
CA LYS A 388 4.64 10.89 -14.91
C LYS A 388 3.88 9.57 -14.91
N TYR A 389 2.77 9.51 -15.66
CA TYR A 389 1.84 8.39 -15.66
C TYR A 389 1.65 7.75 -17.03
N GLU A 390 2.33 8.24 -18.07
CA GLU A 390 2.14 7.81 -19.46
C GLU A 390 0.69 7.94 -19.95
N GLU A 391 -0.05 8.92 -19.42
CA GLU A 391 -1.45 9.14 -19.78
C GLU A 391 -1.53 9.75 -21.18
N ASN A 392 -2.30 9.11 -22.06
CA ASN A 392 -2.58 9.60 -23.41
C ASN A 392 -3.93 10.34 -23.48
N LEU A 393 -4.19 11.03 -24.60
CA LEU A 393 -5.38 11.88 -24.78
C LEU A 393 -6.72 11.15 -24.54
N VAL A 394 -6.82 9.85 -24.84
CA VAL A 394 -8.04 9.06 -24.58
C VAL A 394 -8.31 8.92 -23.08
N LEU A 395 -7.27 8.76 -22.25
CA LEU A 395 -7.44 8.62 -20.80
C LEU A 395 -7.95 9.94 -20.17
N PHE A 396 -7.52 11.08 -20.70
CA PHE A 396 -8.10 12.39 -20.35
C PHE A 396 -9.54 12.53 -20.81
N ALA A 397 -9.88 12.07 -22.02
CA ALA A 397 -11.26 12.04 -22.51
C ALA A 397 -12.17 11.13 -21.66
N CYS A 398 -11.70 9.96 -21.23
CA CYS A 398 -12.45 9.07 -20.33
C CYS A 398 -12.69 9.69 -18.95
N LYS A 399 -11.72 10.48 -18.46
CA LYS A 399 -11.78 11.21 -17.20
C LYS A 399 -12.77 12.39 -17.23
N SER A 400 -13.04 12.96 -18.40
CA SER A 400 -14.04 14.02 -18.62
C SER A 400 -15.26 13.54 -19.43
N GLU A 401 -15.49 12.22 -19.49
CA GLU A 401 -16.68 11.61 -20.09
C GLU A 401 -16.89 11.93 -21.59
N SER A 402 -15.82 12.31 -22.28
CA SER A 402 -15.82 12.79 -23.64
C SER A 402 -15.88 11.66 -24.69
N LEU A 403 -17.11 11.21 -24.97
CA LEU A 403 -17.39 10.27 -26.05
C LEU A 403 -17.02 10.83 -27.44
N SER A 404 -17.10 12.15 -27.65
CA SER A 404 -16.67 12.84 -28.87
C SER A 404 -15.20 12.55 -29.17
N VAL A 405 -14.32 12.85 -28.22
CA VAL A 405 -12.87 12.63 -28.39
C VAL A 405 -12.52 11.14 -28.56
N CYS A 406 -13.23 10.23 -27.89
CA CYS A 406 -13.08 8.78 -28.12
C CYS A 406 -13.46 8.37 -29.56
N LYS A 407 -14.58 8.89 -30.10
CA LYS A 407 -15.00 8.66 -31.50
C LYS A 407 -14.05 9.30 -32.50
N PHE A 408 -13.57 10.51 -32.23
CA PHE A 408 -12.56 11.19 -33.02
C PHE A 408 -11.29 10.36 -33.16
N VAL A 409 -10.73 9.85 -32.06
CA VAL A 409 -9.54 8.98 -32.07
C VAL A 409 -9.77 7.71 -32.90
N GLN A 410 -10.92 7.05 -32.74
CA GLN A 410 -11.24 5.86 -33.53
C GLN A 410 -11.37 6.15 -35.03
N SER A 411 -11.83 7.36 -35.39
CA SER A 411 -11.96 7.80 -36.78
C SER A 411 -10.63 8.20 -37.46
N ARG A 412 -9.48 8.03 -36.77
CA ARG A 412 -8.15 8.43 -37.23
C ARG A 412 -7.17 7.27 -37.09
N LYS A 413 -6.89 6.56 -38.19
CA LYS A 413 -6.03 5.36 -38.24
C LYS A 413 -4.65 5.59 -37.61
N GLU A 414 -4.13 6.81 -37.74
CA GLU A 414 -2.86 7.29 -37.21
C GLU A 414 -2.80 7.37 -35.67
N ILE A 415 -3.95 7.42 -34.97
CA ILE A 415 -4.02 7.51 -33.50
C ILE A 415 -5.01 6.54 -32.84
N ALA A 416 -5.79 5.76 -33.59
CA ALA A 416 -6.77 4.79 -33.07
C ALA A 416 -6.17 3.79 -32.05
N TYR A 417 -4.87 3.47 -32.17
CA TYR A 417 -4.15 2.63 -31.22
C TYR A 417 -4.16 3.17 -29.77
N LEU A 418 -4.36 4.49 -29.58
CA LEU A 418 -4.42 5.13 -28.26
C LEU A 418 -5.60 4.65 -27.40
N LEU A 419 -6.70 4.14 -28.01
CA LEU A 419 -7.82 3.55 -27.24
C LEU A 419 -7.34 2.38 -26.37
N ASN A 420 -6.43 1.57 -26.91
CA ASN A 420 -5.91 0.34 -26.31
C ASN A 420 -4.62 0.57 -25.50
N ALA A 421 -4.02 1.77 -25.59
CA ALA A 421 -2.76 2.07 -24.92
C ALA A 421 -2.95 2.23 -23.40
N GLN A 422 -2.04 1.63 -22.63
CA GLN A 422 -2.02 1.70 -21.17
C GLN A 422 -1.14 2.84 -20.64
N ASN A 423 -1.46 3.26 -19.41
CA ASN A 423 -0.67 4.15 -18.57
C ASN A 423 0.41 3.34 -17.77
N SER A 424 1.35 4.01 -17.11
CA SER A 424 2.47 3.34 -16.42
C SER A 424 2.08 2.59 -15.13
N GLU A 425 0.85 2.75 -14.63
CA GLU A 425 0.26 1.92 -13.56
C GLU A 425 -0.57 0.75 -14.11
N GLY A 426 -0.51 0.51 -15.42
CA GLY A 426 -1.23 -0.55 -16.14
C GLY A 426 -2.73 -0.29 -16.30
N TRP A 427 -3.17 0.97 -16.25
CA TRP A 427 -4.56 1.32 -16.49
C TRP A 427 -4.82 1.55 -17.98
N ASN A 428 -5.91 0.99 -18.50
CA ASN A 428 -6.44 1.27 -19.84
C ASN A 428 -7.67 2.20 -19.78
N SER A 429 -8.18 2.59 -20.96
CA SER A 429 -9.29 3.54 -21.10
C SER A 429 -10.59 3.07 -20.43
N VAL A 430 -10.95 1.78 -20.50
CA VAL A 430 -12.15 1.26 -19.81
C VAL A 430 -12.04 1.33 -18.29
N GLN A 431 -10.85 1.23 -17.69
CA GLN A 431 -10.69 1.44 -16.25
C GLN A 431 -10.84 2.92 -15.85
N TYR A 432 -10.48 3.87 -16.72
CA TYR A 432 -10.79 5.29 -16.51
C TYR A 432 -12.30 5.56 -16.65
N ALA A 433 -12.95 5.00 -17.68
CA ALA A 433 -14.40 5.13 -17.90
C ALA A 433 -15.23 4.47 -16.77
N ALA A 434 -14.78 3.32 -16.24
CA ALA A 434 -15.36 2.70 -15.06
C ALA A 434 -15.19 3.53 -13.79
N LYS A 435 -14.19 4.43 -13.73
CA LYS A 435 -13.99 5.35 -12.60
C LYS A 435 -14.92 6.56 -12.69
N SER A 436 -15.11 7.14 -13.88
CA SER A 436 -16.02 8.29 -14.09
C SER A 436 -17.50 7.87 -14.11
N GLY A 437 -17.81 6.67 -14.59
CA GLY A 437 -19.17 6.11 -14.58
C GLY A 437 -19.95 6.31 -15.87
N ASN A 438 -19.36 6.96 -16.88
CA ASN A 438 -20.03 7.21 -18.15
C ASN A 438 -20.19 5.92 -18.96
N ILE A 439 -21.40 5.37 -18.96
CA ILE A 439 -21.74 4.12 -19.63
C ILE A 439 -21.55 4.19 -21.16
N ASP A 440 -21.81 5.33 -21.80
CA ASP A 440 -21.67 5.43 -23.26
C ASP A 440 -20.21 5.44 -23.70
N VAL A 441 -19.32 6.12 -22.95
CA VAL A 441 -17.86 6.00 -23.14
C VAL A 441 -17.40 4.57 -22.86
N PHE A 442 -17.84 3.96 -21.75
CA PHE A 442 -17.44 2.60 -21.40
C PHE A 442 -17.85 1.57 -22.48
N ARG A 443 -19.11 1.62 -22.91
CA ARG A 443 -19.67 0.77 -23.97
C ARG A 443 -18.89 0.94 -25.28
N PHE A 444 -18.71 2.19 -25.72
CA PHE A 444 -17.97 2.49 -26.95
C PHE A 444 -16.55 1.92 -26.96
N LEU A 445 -15.82 2.01 -25.84
CA LEU A 445 -14.46 1.47 -25.74
C LEU A 445 -14.44 -0.06 -25.82
N VAL A 446 -15.36 -0.75 -25.14
CA VAL A 446 -15.48 -2.22 -25.20
C VAL A 446 -15.89 -2.68 -26.62
N GLU A 447 -16.84 -1.98 -27.26
CA GLU A 447 -17.26 -2.25 -28.65
C GLU A 447 -16.14 -2.03 -29.67
N ASN A 448 -15.18 -1.15 -29.38
CA ASN A 448 -13.99 -0.91 -30.20
C ASN A 448 -12.75 -1.71 -29.71
N GLY A 449 -12.97 -2.79 -28.96
CA GLY A 449 -11.99 -3.84 -28.69
C GLY A 449 -11.05 -3.58 -27.50
N VAL A 450 -11.32 -2.58 -26.67
CA VAL A 450 -10.51 -2.33 -25.46
C VAL A 450 -10.75 -3.44 -24.43
N ASP A 451 -9.66 -4.04 -23.94
CA ASP A 451 -9.71 -5.18 -23.01
C ASP A 451 -10.42 -4.84 -21.68
N ILE A 452 -11.63 -5.37 -21.54
CA ILE A 452 -12.45 -5.30 -20.33
C ILE A 452 -11.84 -6.10 -19.15
N ARG A 453 -10.99 -7.10 -19.41
CA ARG A 453 -10.38 -7.96 -18.39
C ARG A 453 -9.04 -7.44 -17.85
N ASN A 454 -8.55 -6.30 -18.35
CA ASN A 454 -7.27 -5.72 -17.93
C ASN A 454 -7.21 -5.46 -16.41
N LYS A 455 -6.03 -5.68 -15.82
CA LYS A 455 -5.75 -5.46 -14.40
C LYS A 455 -4.63 -4.44 -14.22
N SER A 456 -4.84 -3.46 -13.34
CA SER A 456 -3.79 -2.48 -13.00
C SER A 456 -2.53 -3.18 -12.47
N LEU A 457 -1.37 -2.91 -13.08
CA LEU A 457 -0.07 -3.44 -12.66
C LEU A 457 0.27 -3.09 -11.21
N LYS A 458 -0.25 -1.96 -10.69
CA LYS A 458 -0.01 -1.51 -9.32
C LYS A 458 -0.85 -2.26 -8.30
N THR A 459 -2.17 -2.27 -8.46
CA THR A 459 -3.14 -2.76 -7.47
C THR A 459 -3.71 -4.15 -7.76
N GLY A 460 -3.66 -4.61 -9.01
CA GLY A 460 -4.37 -5.80 -9.49
C GLY A 460 -5.84 -5.56 -9.85
N LYS A 461 -6.36 -4.32 -9.71
CA LYS A 461 -7.79 -4.03 -9.93
C LYS A 461 -8.24 -4.16 -11.39
N ASN A 462 -9.38 -4.82 -11.61
CA ASN A 462 -10.11 -4.84 -12.89
C ASN A 462 -11.14 -3.68 -12.98
N CYS A 463 -11.81 -3.54 -14.13
CA CYS A 463 -12.81 -2.46 -14.33
C CYS A 463 -14.05 -2.61 -13.43
N LEU A 464 -14.55 -3.83 -13.19
CA LEU A 464 -15.74 -4.09 -12.36
C LEU A 464 -15.51 -3.64 -10.91
N GLN A 465 -14.37 -3.99 -10.33
CA GLN A 465 -13.97 -3.56 -8.99
C GLN A 465 -13.87 -2.04 -8.86
N ILE A 466 -13.44 -1.34 -9.92
CA ILE A 466 -13.36 0.13 -9.95
C ILE A 466 -14.77 0.76 -10.02
N ALA A 467 -15.66 0.21 -10.86
CA ALA A 467 -17.06 0.66 -10.94
C ALA A 467 -17.80 0.42 -9.61
N CYS A 468 -17.62 -0.75 -8.98
CA CYS A 468 -18.17 -1.07 -7.66
C CYS A 468 -17.64 -0.14 -6.57
N GLU A 469 -16.34 0.20 -6.58
CA GLU A 469 -15.72 1.14 -5.62
C GLU A 469 -16.26 2.57 -5.77
N LYS A 470 -16.79 2.91 -6.95
CA LYS A 470 -17.30 4.23 -7.29
C LYS A 470 -18.81 4.42 -7.15
N GLY A 471 -19.60 3.34 -7.18
CA GLY A 471 -21.06 3.41 -7.20
C GLY A 471 -21.65 3.52 -8.61
N ASN A 472 -20.89 3.12 -9.64
CA ASN A 472 -21.26 3.31 -11.04
C ASN A 472 -22.09 2.11 -11.54
N LYS A 473 -23.34 2.01 -11.08
CA LYS A 473 -24.20 0.82 -11.23
C LYS A 473 -24.40 0.39 -12.68
N GLU A 474 -24.71 1.30 -13.59
CA GLU A 474 -24.97 1.03 -15.01
C GLU A 474 -23.73 0.43 -15.71
N VAL A 475 -22.53 0.84 -15.27
CA VAL A 475 -21.26 0.28 -15.73
C VAL A 475 -21.03 -1.11 -15.12
N CYS A 476 -21.38 -1.34 -13.85
CA CYS A 476 -21.38 -2.68 -13.27
C CYS A 476 -22.32 -3.63 -14.04
N GLU A 477 -23.56 -3.21 -14.33
CA GLU A 477 -24.55 -4.00 -15.10
C GLU A 477 -24.00 -4.41 -16.47
N TYR A 478 -23.45 -3.46 -17.22
CA TYR A 478 -22.89 -3.74 -18.55
C TYR A 478 -21.63 -4.62 -18.49
N ILE A 479 -20.75 -4.44 -17.50
CA ILE A 479 -19.58 -5.33 -17.33
C ILE A 479 -20.04 -6.76 -17.01
N LEU A 480 -21.04 -6.92 -16.14
CA LEU A 480 -21.61 -8.21 -15.78
C LEU A 480 -22.32 -8.89 -16.95
N GLU A 481 -22.94 -8.12 -17.85
CA GLU A 481 -23.52 -8.64 -19.10
C GLU A 481 -22.45 -9.21 -20.06
N LYS A 482 -21.29 -8.56 -20.17
CA LYS A 482 -20.23 -8.95 -21.13
C LYS A 482 -19.16 -9.90 -20.56
N ALA A 483 -18.95 -9.89 -19.25
CA ALA A 483 -17.87 -10.61 -18.57
C ALA A 483 -18.23 -10.92 -17.09
N PRO A 484 -19.26 -11.75 -16.82
CA PRO A 484 -19.70 -12.08 -15.45
C PRO A 484 -18.61 -12.80 -14.64
N ASP A 485 -17.65 -13.46 -15.30
CA ASP A 485 -16.46 -14.04 -14.67
C ASP A 485 -15.59 -13.03 -13.90
N LEU A 486 -15.66 -11.73 -14.24
CA LEU A 486 -14.90 -10.68 -13.53
C LEU A 486 -15.32 -10.49 -12.07
N VAL A 487 -16.48 -11.01 -11.67
CA VAL A 487 -16.90 -11.14 -10.25
C VAL A 487 -15.87 -11.92 -9.45
N LYS A 488 -15.30 -12.99 -10.04
CA LYS A 488 -14.30 -13.85 -9.39
C LYS A 488 -12.92 -13.19 -9.27
N GLY A 489 -12.76 -11.97 -9.78
CA GLY A 489 -11.52 -11.22 -9.72
C GLY A 489 -11.20 -10.72 -8.31
N THR A 490 -10.02 -11.07 -7.81
CA THR A 490 -9.36 -10.40 -6.68
C THR A 490 -8.30 -9.41 -7.15
N ASP A 491 -8.07 -8.38 -6.32
CA ASP A 491 -6.90 -7.50 -6.39
C ASP A 491 -5.69 -8.10 -5.63
N LYS A 492 -4.54 -7.40 -5.59
CA LYS A 492 -3.31 -7.91 -4.94
C LYS A 492 -3.41 -8.09 -3.43
N TYR A 493 -4.43 -7.56 -2.78
CA TYR A 493 -4.67 -7.70 -1.34
C TYR A 493 -5.76 -8.75 -1.04
N GLY A 494 -6.30 -9.41 -2.06
CA GLY A 494 -7.39 -10.37 -1.95
C GLY A 494 -8.79 -9.74 -1.93
N LEU A 495 -8.94 -8.43 -2.17
CA LEU A 495 -10.27 -7.81 -2.22
C LEU A 495 -10.96 -8.20 -3.53
N HIS A 496 -12.18 -8.73 -3.43
CA HIS A 496 -13.06 -8.99 -4.57
C HIS A 496 -14.15 -7.90 -4.72
N VAL A 497 -14.97 -7.98 -5.76
CA VAL A 497 -16.00 -6.98 -6.12
C VAL A 497 -16.93 -6.58 -4.96
N GLY A 498 -17.30 -7.54 -4.09
CA GLY A 498 -18.13 -7.29 -2.91
C GLY A 498 -17.49 -6.35 -1.89
N HIS A 499 -16.16 -6.39 -1.72
CA HIS A 499 -15.44 -5.45 -0.86
C HIS A 499 -15.50 -4.02 -1.42
N PHE A 500 -15.51 -3.88 -2.74
CA PHE A 500 -15.58 -2.57 -3.39
C PHE A 500 -17.00 -2.00 -3.39
N ALA A 501 -18.02 -2.83 -3.58
CA ALA A 501 -19.42 -2.46 -3.35
C ALA A 501 -19.66 -2.05 -1.88
N ALA A 502 -19.12 -2.81 -0.93
CA ALA A 502 -19.19 -2.47 0.49
C ALA A 502 -18.50 -1.12 0.83
N LYS A 503 -17.50 -0.70 0.04
CA LYS A 503 -16.79 0.58 0.18
C LYS A 503 -17.55 1.77 -0.41
N SER A 504 -18.21 1.62 -1.57
CA SER A 504 -19.10 2.66 -2.10
C SER A 504 -20.36 2.81 -1.24
N GLY A 505 -20.86 1.69 -0.70
CA GLY A 505 -22.06 1.64 0.13
C GLY A 505 -23.36 1.53 -0.67
N ASP A 506 -23.26 1.32 -1.99
CA ASP A 506 -24.39 1.13 -2.89
C ASP A 506 -24.97 -0.29 -2.73
N THR A 507 -26.14 -0.38 -2.09
CA THR A 507 -26.86 -1.64 -1.86
C THR A 507 -27.38 -2.28 -3.13
N GLU A 508 -27.63 -1.51 -4.19
CA GLU A 508 -28.14 -2.03 -5.46
C GLU A 508 -27.02 -2.73 -6.23
N ILE A 509 -25.78 -2.23 -6.16
CA ILE A 509 -24.61 -2.96 -6.68
C ILE A 509 -24.38 -4.26 -5.92
N LEU A 510 -24.57 -4.31 -4.59
CA LEU A 510 -24.47 -5.57 -3.85
C LEU A 510 -25.55 -6.59 -4.29
N ARG A 511 -26.80 -6.15 -4.46
CA ARG A 511 -27.89 -7.01 -4.96
C ARG A 511 -27.60 -7.52 -6.36
N LEU A 512 -27.22 -6.64 -7.29
CA LEU A 512 -26.81 -6.95 -8.65
C LEU A 512 -25.70 -8.02 -8.71
N LEU A 513 -24.66 -7.88 -7.87
CA LEU A 513 -23.59 -8.88 -7.79
C LEU A 513 -24.10 -10.25 -7.32
N ILE A 514 -24.99 -10.28 -6.32
CA ILE A 514 -25.60 -11.52 -5.79
C ILE A 514 -26.53 -12.17 -6.81
N GLU A 515 -27.28 -11.36 -7.55
CA GLU A 515 -28.17 -11.80 -8.63
C GLU A 515 -27.38 -12.39 -9.79
N GLU A 516 -26.30 -11.73 -10.24
CA GLU A 516 -25.48 -12.27 -11.33
C GLU A 516 -24.72 -13.54 -10.94
N ILE A 517 -24.20 -13.63 -9.71
CA ILE A 517 -23.57 -14.86 -9.19
C ILE A 517 -24.52 -16.05 -9.32
N LYS A 518 -25.79 -15.87 -8.94
CA LYS A 518 -26.83 -16.91 -9.05
C LYS A 518 -27.23 -17.18 -10.50
N LYS A 519 -27.48 -16.13 -11.28
CA LYS A 519 -27.93 -16.17 -12.68
C LYS A 519 -26.92 -16.84 -13.61
N SER A 520 -25.63 -16.54 -13.44
CA SER A 520 -24.53 -17.15 -14.20
C SER A 520 -23.96 -18.43 -13.54
N ASN A 521 -24.63 -18.96 -12.51
CA ASN A 521 -24.23 -20.17 -11.77
C ASN A 521 -22.74 -20.17 -11.35
N LEU A 522 -22.26 -19.03 -10.85
CA LEU A 522 -20.86 -18.83 -10.50
C LEU A 522 -20.60 -19.30 -9.06
N ASP A 523 -19.86 -20.39 -8.90
CA ASP A 523 -19.29 -20.74 -7.60
C ASP A 523 -18.29 -19.66 -7.13
N PHE A 524 -18.77 -18.73 -6.30
CA PHE A 524 -18.00 -17.62 -5.73
C PHE A 524 -18.75 -16.98 -4.53
N PRO A 525 -18.39 -17.32 -3.28
CA PRO A 525 -18.97 -16.66 -2.11
C PRO A 525 -18.52 -15.19 -2.02
N LEU A 526 -19.43 -14.30 -1.63
CA LEU A 526 -19.09 -12.90 -1.30
C LEU A 526 -18.72 -12.72 0.18
N GLU A 527 -18.97 -13.76 0.98
CA GLU A 527 -18.66 -13.89 2.39
C GLU A 527 -17.16 -14.00 2.66
N GLN A 528 -16.40 -14.54 1.70
CA GLN A 528 -14.98 -14.85 1.86
C GLN A 528 -14.14 -13.61 2.19
N GLY A 529 -13.22 -13.76 3.14
CA GLY A 529 -12.30 -12.71 3.53
C GLY A 529 -11.12 -12.54 2.57
N THR A 530 -10.38 -11.45 2.75
CA THR A 530 -9.02 -11.26 2.22
C THR A 530 -8.01 -12.19 2.92
N ILE A 531 -6.73 -12.10 2.54
CA ILE A 531 -5.62 -12.82 3.21
C ILE A 531 -5.51 -12.47 4.71
N ASP A 532 -5.91 -11.26 5.12
CA ASP A 532 -6.00 -10.83 6.54
C ASP A 532 -7.34 -11.26 7.21
N ASN A 533 -8.16 -12.07 6.54
CA ASN A 533 -9.59 -12.34 6.84
C ASN A 533 -10.44 -11.08 7.07
N ILE A 534 -10.27 -10.07 6.23
CA ILE A 534 -11.18 -8.91 6.17
C ILE A 534 -12.33 -9.29 5.25
N ASN A 535 -13.57 -9.32 5.72
CA ASN A 535 -14.76 -9.62 4.92
C ASN A 535 -15.47 -8.34 4.44
N ILE A 536 -16.57 -8.47 3.70
CA ILE A 536 -17.32 -7.32 3.17
C ILE A 536 -17.97 -6.45 4.26
N LEU A 537 -18.39 -7.03 5.39
CA LEU A 537 -18.95 -6.26 6.51
C LEU A 537 -17.90 -5.38 7.19
N HIS A 538 -16.66 -5.89 7.33
CA HIS A 538 -15.53 -5.12 7.84
C HIS A 538 -15.23 -3.87 7.00
N ILE A 539 -15.41 -3.93 5.67
CA ILE A 539 -15.25 -2.76 4.80
C ILE A 539 -16.43 -1.78 4.91
N ALA A 540 -17.67 -2.27 4.94
CA ALA A 540 -18.85 -1.41 5.14
C ALA A 540 -18.78 -0.65 6.47
N CYS A 541 -18.34 -1.33 7.53
CA CYS A 541 -18.09 -0.75 8.85
C CYS A 541 -17.01 0.34 8.83
N ARG A 542 -15.85 0.07 8.20
CA ARG A 542 -14.74 1.03 8.03
C ARG A 542 -15.21 2.34 7.37
N HIS A 543 -16.07 2.24 6.37
CA HIS A 543 -16.58 3.39 5.62
C HIS A 543 -17.91 3.94 6.17
N ALA A 544 -18.34 3.49 7.36
CA ALA A 544 -19.59 3.87 8.02
C ALA A 544 -20.84 3.77 7.12
N ARG A 545 -20.86 2.80 6.20
CA ARG A 545 -21.93 2.66 5.19
C ARG A 545 -23.17 2.03 5.80
N TYR A 546 -23.95 2.81 6.56
CA TYR A 546 -25.07 2.31 7.37
C TYR A 546 -25.99 1.32 6.63
N ASN A 547 -26.61 1.73 5.51
CA ASN A 547 -27.52 0.88 4.73
C ASN A 547 -26.85 -0.41 4.24
N MET A 548 -25.57 -0.35 3.87
CA MET A 548 -24.78 -1.50 3.45
C MET A 548 -24.46 -2.44 4.63
N CYS A 549 -24.20 -1.91 5.83
CA CYS A 549 -24.08 -2.73 7.04
C CYS A 549 -25.39 -3.44 7.39
N VAL A 550 -26.55 -2.82 7.15
CA VAL A 550 -27.88 -3.47 7.27
C VAL A 550 -28.00 -4.59 6.25
N GLU A 551 -27.85 -4.27 4.96
CA GLU A 551 -28.01 -5.18 3.82
C GLU A 551 -27.09 -6.41 3.92
N ILE A 552 -25.84 -6.22 4.35
CA ILE A 552 -24.87 -7.31 4.56
C ILE A 552 -25.24 -8.13 5.79
N ALA A 553 -25.59 -7.52 6.92
CA ALA A 553 -25.90 -8.25 8.15
C ALA A 553 -27.20 -9.08 8.04
N ASP A 554 -28.15 -8.66 7.20
CA ASP A 554 -29.40 -9.39 6.95
C ASP A 554 -29.26 -10.51 5.90
N LYS A 555 -28.28 -10.43 4.98
CA LYS A 555 -27.97 -11.53 4.04
C LYS A 555 -26.95 -12.53 4.59
N TYR A 556 -25.99 -12.04 5.38
CA TYR A 556 -24.79 -12.78 5.79
C TYR A 556 -24.52 -12.61 7.30
N PRO A 557 -25.42 -13.09 8.18
CA PRO A 557 -25.35 -12.86 9.63
C PRO A 557 -24.12 -13.49 10.31
N ASN A 558 -23.46 -14.47 9.68
CA ASN A 558 -22.18 -15.03 10.15
C ASN A 558 -21.06 -13.97 10.22
N LEU A 559 -21.01 -13.04 9.26
CA LEU A 559 -19.94 -12.04 9.13
C LEU A 559 -19.83 -11.09 10.34
N ILE A 560 -20.87 -11.02 11.18
CA ILE A 560 -21.01 -10.03 12.27
C ILE A 560 -19.95 -10.23 13.37
N ASN A 561 -19.62 -11.47 13.70
CA ASN A 561 -18.64 -11.81 14.75
C ASN A 561 -17.38 -12.50 14.23
N GLU A 562 -17.20 -12.58 12.90
CA GLU A 562 -15.93 -12.97 12.31
C GLU A 562 -14.81 -11.99 12.68
N ILE A 563 -13.58 -12.49 12.69
CA ILE A 563 -12.39 -11.72 13.03
C ILE A 563 -11.31 -11.84 11.96
N THR A 564 -10.57 -10.75 11.77
CA THR A 564 -9.32 -10.76 10.98
C THR A 564 -8.24 -11.62 11.65
N GLU A 565 -7.16 -11.91 10.91
CA GLU A 565 -5.94 -12.51 11.48
C GLU A 565 -5.22 -11.63 12.52
N ARG A 566 -5.69 -10.40 12.74
CA ARG A 566 -5.23 -9.51 13.81
C ARG A 566 -6.20 -9.51 15.01
N GLY A 567 -7.25 -10.32 14.94
CA GLY A 567 -8.33 -10.41 15.91
C GLY A 567 -9.25 -9.19 15.91
N TRP A 568 -9.45 -8.49 14.79
CA TRP A 568 -10.40 -7.37 14.70
C TRP A 568 -11.75 -7.88 14.19
N ASN A 569 -12.83 -7.62 14.93
CA ASN A 569 -14.21 -7.75 14.44
C ASN A 569 -14.76 -6.39 13.94
N ALA A 570 -15.99 -6.40 13.41
CA ALA A 570 -16.68 -5.22 12.91
C ALA A 570 -16.70 -4.03 13.88
N ALA A 571 -16.77 -4.27 15.19
CA ALA A 571 -16.77 -3.22 16.22
C ALA A 571 -15.52 -2.32 16.15
N LEU A 572 -14.34 -2.88 15.90
CA LEU A 572 -13.12 -2.08 15.74
C LEU A 572 -13.09 -1.32 14.41
N PHE A 573 -13.53 -1.94 13.30
CA PHE A 573 -13.57 -1.28 12.00
C PHE A 573 -14.47 -0.02 12.01
N ILE A 574 -15.54 0.00 12.80
CA ILE A 574 -16.42 1.16 12.97
C ILE A 574 -15.68 2.41 13.50
N THR A 575 -14.57 2.26 14.21
CA THR A 575 -13.79 3.39 14.76
C THR A 575 -12.82 4.04 13.76
N GLU A 576 -12.67 3.45 12.56
CA GLU A 576 -11.75 3.96 11.53
C GLU A 576 -12.24 5.27 10.89
N LYS A 577 -11.30 6.12 10.44
CA LYS A 577 -11.57 7.52 10.10
C LYS A 577 -12.29 7.79 8.76
N SER A 578 -12.95 6.81 8.14
CA SER A 578 -13.41 6.93 6.74
C SER A 578 -14.93 7.01 6.51
N GLY A 579 -15.68 7.57 7.47
CA GLY A 579 -17.11 7.92 7.32
C GLY A 579 -17.60 8.86 8.44
N ALA A 580 -18.83 9.38 8.35
CA ALA A 580 -19.35 10.34 9.32
C ALA A 580 -19.62 9.69 10.70
N GLU A 581 -19.34 10.41 11.79
CA GLU A 581 -19.32 9.83 13.14
C GLU A 581 -20.71 9.41 13.66
N LYS A 582 -21.77 10.08 13.20
CA LYS A 582 -23.17 9.68 13.43
C LYS A 582 -23.46 8.28 12.87
N ASP A 583 -22.99 8.01 11.65
CA ASP A 583 -23.30 6.78 10.93
C ASP A 583 -22.49 5.60 11.47
N ARG A 584 -21.27 5.86 11.99
CA ARG A 584 -20.48 4.89 12.78
C ARG A 584 -21.28 4.41 14.01
N VAL A 585 -21.85 5.34 14.77
CA VAL A 585 -22.69 5.01 15.94
C VAL A 585 -23.95 4.26 15.53
N ALA A 586 -24.57 4.62 14.40
CA ALA A 586 -25.73 3.91 13.87
C ALA A 586 -25.38 2.45 13.46
N CYS A 587 -24.24 2.23 12.80
CA CYS A 587 -23.72 0.89 12.50
C CYS A 587 -23.53 0.05 13.77
N LEU A 588 -22.88 0.62 14.80
CA LEU A 588 -22.58 -0.09 16.04
C LEU A 588 -23.86 -0.56 16.75
N LEU A 589 -24.83 0.35 16.92
CA LEU A 589 -26.11 0.04 17.54
C LEU A 589 -26.94 -0.97 16.72
N HIS A 590 -26.85 -0.92 15.39
CA HIS A 590 -27.60 -1.82 14.50
C HIS A 590 -27.01 -3.24 14.46
N LEU A 591 -25.68 -3.37 14.52
CA LEU A 591 -25.00 -4.66 14.58
C LEU A 591 -25.00 -5.26 15.99
N GLN A 592 -24.96 -4.45 17.05
CA GLN A 592 -25.16 -4.95 18.43
C GLN A 592 -26.52 -5.63 18.59
N LYS A 593 -27.58 -5.10 17.96
CA LYS A 593 -28.90 -5.74 17.91
C LYS A 593 -28.94 -7.08 17.17
N ARG A 594 -27.87 -7.44 16.45
CA ARG A 594 -27.62 -8.76 15.84
C ARG A 594 -26.40 -9.46 16.47
N ASN A 595 -26.21 -9.24 17.77
CA ASN A 595 -25.22 -9.91 18.62
C ASN A 595 -23.74 -9.60 18.30
N LEU A 596 -23.40 -8.46 17.69
CA LEU A 596 -22.00 -8.00 17.59
C LEU A 596 -21.36 -7.86 18.97
N ASN A 597 -20.25 -8.55 19.21
CA ASN A 597 -19.47 -8.40 20.43
C ASN A 597 -18.74 -7.04 20.49
N VAL A 598 -19.33 -6.06 21.18
CA VAL A 598 -18.73 -4.73 21.41
C VAL A 598 -17.56 -4.78 22.41
N TYR A 599 -17.57 -5.76 23.32
CA TYR A 599 -16.54 -5.97 24.34
C TYR A 599 -15.36 -6.82 23.84
N HIS A 600 -15.26 -7.03 22.51
CA HIS A 600 -14.23 -7.83 21.89
C HIS A 600 -12.82 -7.27 22.10
N VAL A 601 -11.85 -8.18 22.24
CA VAL A 601 -10.43 -7.89 22.51
C VAL A 601 -9.58 -8.53 21.41
N THR A 602 -8.71 -7.75 20.76
CA THR A 602 -7.81 -8.29 19.72
C THR A 602 -6.75 -9.22 20.31
N ARG A 603 -6.05 -9.96 19.43
CA ARG A 603 -4.79 -10.68 19.75
C ARG A 603 -3.69 -9.77 20.34
N SER A 604 -3.88 -8.45 20.35
CA SER A 604 -2.98 -7.43 20.92
C SER A 604 -3.63 -6.61 22.05
N GLY A 605 -4.69 -7.13 22.69
CA GLY A 605 -5.33 -6.49 23.84
C GLY A 605 -6.20 -5.26 23.52
N LYS A 606 -6.38 -4.89 22.24
CA LYS A 606 -7.12 -3.67 21.86
C LYS A 606 -8.63 -3.90 21.93
N THR A 607 -9.35 -2.93 22.50
CA THR A 607 -10.82 -2.87 22.51
C THR A 607 -11.33 -1.79 21.56
N ILE A 608 -12.64 -1.75 21.29
CA ILE A 608 -13.26 -0.65 20.54
C ILE A 608 -12.97 0.73 21.19
N LEU A 609 -13.01 0.83 22.53
CA LEU A 609 -12.71 2.07 23.24
C LEU A 609 -11.23 2.46 23.11
N TYR A 610 -10.31 1.51 23.16
CA TYR A 610 -8.88 1.76 22.90
C TYR A 610 -8.68 2.33 21.48
N ASN A 611 -9.28 1.70 20.46
CA ASN A 611 -9.10 2.12 19.08
C ASN A 611 -9.78 3.48 18.77
N ALA A 612 -10.95 3.75 19.37
CA ALA A 612 -11.58 5.07 19.31
C ALA A 612 -10.70 6.19 19.92
N CYS A 613 -9.98 5.89 21.02
CA CYS A 613 -9.00 6.81 21.59
C CYS A 613 -7.81 7.04 20.66
N VAL A 614 -7.17 5.98 20.13
CA VAL A 614 -6.06 6.10 19.15
C VAL A 614 -6.48 6.96 17.95
N ASN A 615 -7.66 6.68 17.39
CA ASN A 615 -8.23 7.39 16.26
C ASN A 615 -8.80 8.79 16.63
N ARG A 616 -8.61 9.27 17.86
CA ARG A 616 -9.02 10.60 18.35
C ARG A 616 -10.50 10.95 18.06
N SER A 617 -11.38 9.95 18.10
CA SER A 617 -12.81 10.08 17.79
C SER A 617 -13.58 10.47 19.05
N THR A 618 -13.57 11.77 19.39
CA THR A 618 -13.99 12.26 20.71
C THR A 618 -15.46 11.99 21.03
N SER A 619 -16.38 12.07 20.06
CA SER A 619 -17.79 11.72 20.32
C SER A 619 -18.02 10.21 20.40
N MET A 620 -17.23 9.39 19.69
CA MET A 620 -17.25 7.93 19.88
C MET A 620 -16.73 7.55 21.26
N VAL A 621 -15.64 8.17 21.76
CA VAL A 621 -15.15 7.97 23.13
C VAL A 621 -16.20 8.37 24.16
N LYS A 622 -16.85 9.55 24.01
CA LYS A 622 -17.97 9.97 24.87
C LYS A 622 -19.15 8.99 24.82
N PHE A 623 -19.51 8.50 23.63
CA PHE A 623 -20.60 7.54 23.43
C PHE A 623 -20.30 6.20 24.09
N LEU A 624 -19.10 5.65 23.88
CA LEU A 624 -18.66 4.38 24.46
C LEU A 624 -18.58 4.45 25.99
N LEU A 625 -18.06 5.55 26.55
CA LEU A 625 -18.03 5.75 28.01
C LEU A 625 -19.43 5.93 28.62
N LYS A 626 -20.39 6.49 27.87
CA LYS A 626 -21.77 6.68 28.35
C LYS A 626 -22.60 5.39 28.33
N TYR A 627 -22.44 4.55 27.31
CA TYR A 627 -23.32 3.40 27.08
C TYR A 627 -22.66 2.02 27.25
N TYR A 628 -21.32 1.96 27.35
CA TYR A 628 -20.54 0.73 27.54
C TYR A 628 -19.40 0.95 28.55
N PRO A 629 -19.69 1.43 29.78
CA PRO A 629 -18.65 1.81 30.76
C PRO A 629 -17.73 0.65 31.13
N ASP A 630 -18.19 -0.60 30.98
CA ASP A 630 -17.44 -1.82 31.32
C ASP A 630 -16.30 -2.13 30.33
N LEU A 631 -16.20 -1.41 29.21
CA LEU A 631 -15.00 -1.39 28.37
C LEU A 631 -13.74 -0.89 29.11
N LEU A 632 -13.90 -0.29 30.31
CA LEU A 632 -12.81 0.03 31.23
C LEU A 632 -12.47 -1.08 32.25
N GLN A 633 -13.31 -2.11 32.35
CA GLN A 633 -13.18 -3.21 33.32
C GLN A 633 -12.60 -4.50 32.71
N ILE A 634 -12.38 -4.53 31.39
CA ILE A 634 -11.86 -5.71 30.68
C ILE A 634 -10.41 -6.01 31.10
N GLU A 635 -10.22 -7.09 31.84
CA GLU A 635 -8.90 -7.60 32.20
C GLU A 635 -8.02 -7.87 30.97
N LYS A 636 -6.70 -7.71 31.12
CA LYS A 636 -5.68 -7.97 30.08
C LYS A 636 -5.84 -7.12 28.80
N SER A 637 -6.74 -6.14 28.78
CA SER A 637 -6.86 -5.17 27.68
C SER A 637 -5.84 -4.02 27.80
N MET A 638 -5.52 -3.40 26.66
CA MET A 638 -4.70 -2.18 26.62
C MET A 638 -5.50 -1.00 27.19
N ASN A 639 -4.92 -0.28 28.16
CA ASN A 639 -5.59 0.83 28.85
C ASN A 639 -5.97 1.99 27.91
N PRO A 640 -7.26 2.28 27.66
CA PRO A 640 -7.67 3.31 26.70
C PRO A 640 -7.26 4.74 27.08
N ARG A 641 -7.02 5.01 28.38
CA ARG A 641 -6.57 6.33 28.86
C ARG A 641 -5.11 6.62 28.49
N LYS A 642 -4.34 5.58 28.14
CA LYS A 642 -2.93 5.69 27.68
C LYS A 642 -2.80 5.58 26.15
N ALA A 643 -3.91 5.37 25.43
CA ALA A 643 -3.92 5.04 24.01
C ALA A 643 -3.55 6.21 23.08
N ALA A 644 -3.81 7.45 23.51
CA ALA A 644 -3.52 8.65 22.74
C ALA A 644 -3.00 9.78 23.64
N ARG A 645 -1.91 10.43 23.22
CA ARG A 645 -1.38 11.67 23.84
C ARG A 645 -2.27 12.85 23.42
N SER A 646 -3.50 12.93 23.94
CA SER A 646 -4.53 13.89 23.53
C SER A 646 -5.26 14.47 24.74
N LYS A 647 -5.07 15.77 24.99
CA LYS A 647 -5.69 16.51 26.11
C LYS A 647 -7.21 16.41 26.10
N GLU A 648 -7.84 16.53 24.93
CA GLU A 648 -9.29 16.40 24.75
C GLU A 648 -9.81 15.04 25.26
N ILE A 649 -9.08 13.96 25.01
CA ILE A 649 -9.45 12.61 25.49
C ILE A 649 -9.19 12.48 26.99
N GLU A 650 -8.09 13.03 27.51
CA GLU A 650 -7.82 13.08 28.95
C GLU A 650 -8.91 13.86 29.71
N GLU A 651 -9.40 14.97 29.16
CA GLU A 651 -10.50 15.78 29.69
C GLU A 651 -11.83 15.03 29.67
N ILE A 652 -12.14 14.32 28.58
CA ILE A 652 -13.31 13.43 28.50
C ILE A 652 -13.24 12.34 29.58
N PHE A 653 -12.05 11.78 29.84
CA PHE A 653 -11.87 10.79 30.91
C PHE A 653 -12.02 11.38 32.31
N LYS A 654 -11.52 12.59 32.57
CA LYS A 654 -11.69 13.29 33.87
C LYS A 654 -13.17 13.55 34.16
N HIS A 655 -13.86 14.20 33.22
CA HIS A 655 -15.28 14.54 33.35
C HIS A 655 -16.17 13.29 33.54
N HIS A 656 -15.89 12.19 32.84
CA HIS A 656 -16.62 10.92 33.05
C HIS A 656 -16.36 10.27 34.43
N ILE A 657 -15.22 10.54 35.07
CA ILE A 657 -14.95 10.09 36.45
C ILE A 657 -15.70 10.97 37.44
N GLU A 658 -15.61 12.30 37.27
CA GLU A 658 -16.32 13.30 38.08
C GLU A 658 -17.85 13.05 38.05
N ASP A 659 -18.43 12.86 36.87
CA ASP A 659 -19.85 12.51 36.67
C ASP A 659 -20.26 11.23 37.42
N ARG A 660 -19.36 10.24 37.54
CA ARG A 660 -19.65 9.00 38.27
C ARG A 660 -19.45 9.12 39.78
N LEU A 661 -18.49 9.92 40.24
CA LEU A 661 -18.35 10.23 41.67
C LEU A 661 -19.58 11.00 42.17
N ASN A 662 -19.95 12.07 41.47
CA ASN A 662 -21.12 12.89 41.81
C ASN A 662 -22.42 12.07 41.82
N LYS A 663 -22.58 11.11 40.88
CA LYS A 663 -23.72 10.20 40.87
C LYS A 663 -23.72 9.24 42.05
N ASN A 664 -22.59 8.59 42.32
CA ASN A 664 -22.46 7.69 43.47
C ASN A 664 -22.73 8.43 44.78
N GLU A 665 -22.33 9.69 44.92
CA GLU A 665 -22.66 10.52 46.09
C GLU A 665 -24.17 10.82 46.17
N SER A 666 -24.83 11.15 45.05
CA SER A 666 -26.29 11.39 45.00
C SER A 666 -27.18 10.13 45.03
N GLU A 667 -26.61 8.93 44.88
CA GLU A 667 -27.30 7.65 45.08
C GLU A 667 -27.06 7.06 46.49
N ASN A 668 -26.21 7.71 47.32
CA ASN A 668 -25.96 7.37 48.73
C ASN A 668 -26.47 8.45 49.72
N LEU A 669 -27.26 9.42 49.24
CA LEU A 669 -27.89 10.52 49.99
C LEU A 669 -29.42 10.42 49.97
#